data_AF-A0A7S4VCS5-F1
#
_entry.id   AF-A0A7S4VCS5-F1
#
_cell.length_a   1.000
_cell.length_b   1.000
_cell.length_c   1.000
_cell.angle_alpha   90.00
_cell.angle_beta   90.00
_cell.angle_gamma   90.00
#
_symmetry.space_group_name_H-M   'P 1'
#
loop_
_entity.id
_entity.type
_entity.pdbx_description
1 polymer ?
#
loop_
_entity_poly.entity_id
_entity_poly.type
_entity_poly.pdbx_seq_one_letter_code
_entity_poly.pdbx_strand_id
1 'polypeptide(L)'
;MESVSFVFSDRATVPGFLGLDVQEEMIGHILEVKPDKILLVCDQQADALHADYFCPLLPGGAAAPGEIGYGDIGGCSWSELPAVEKKVLPPGDECKSWDHLSELIRWAFDVGTTKKSLVVAFGGGALLNITGLFASILFRGTKLMYVPTTFLAMHDVVTSLKTSICYDGRKNNIGSFYAPLKILIDVGFCSTLPRGELFSGVGELAKNAALMGGKHAEGFVAALSKERVDSAHGGSGEEFVLDRETLMGLLRLGIEAKMSVLRVDAYEKNSGMIFEYGHTVSHAIEKAYGDGVVPHGLGVTYGMLSSSFAAERLGIMAPEDRQKHDDLCWLLLKRWPLPEPKPSVETVMALAMRDSKRGLTSEADDEISDVLLRKMGDIVPTKTNMLSKFPCSLVAEWLVSMGFPSSEGASPIPEVKAVADSECEALLESVNSLDDTELAAQGFEPMTVGFANRVCAAERHGQPLVIKRYTDLVFLRLSPEAIGAVDSLAGEAGVGPRVFHSSPRGLVMERLEGRTLEEADMHRGDLPLLGAVAQALARLHQLPPPKVSEGGPMLWRTVDKMLEVAAQRPDLWPAEGMPGLGPVLVEVMRAKQTLVAHQAKVVLGHGDFKPSNVIFHAGSAKLIDFELGGPNYRGFDLMKAFRTANGFSEPSMRHFMGAYLAGVGEGCSAEDVDALMQEARTFEPFTWLEAAIFFLTLPQFKPEETARWHRLAADRWAKFEEARGRLQMDRLSRAAAHRPTSF
;
A
#
# COMPACT_ATOMS: atom_id res chain seq x y z
N MET A 1 -23.39 18.79 -22.23
CA MET A 1 -22.32 17.85 -22.67
C MET A 1 -21.78 18.25 -24.04
N GLU A 2 -20.45 18.28 -24.26
CA GLU A 2 -19.80 18.48 -25.56
C GLU A 2 -19.43 17.16 -26.22
N SER A 3 -19.50 17.07 -27.55
CA SER A 3 -19.09 15.87 -28.29
C SER A 3 -17.63 15.98 -28.75
N VAL A 4 -16.87 14.91 -28.58
CA VAL A 4 -15.45 14.78 -28.97
C VAL A 4 -15.29 13.46 -29.73
N SER A 5 -14.37 13.41 -30.68
CA SER A 5 -14.13 12.22 -31.49
C SER A 5 -12.74 11.66 -31.22
N PHE A 6 -12.69 10.43 -30.66
CA PHE A 6 -11.45 9.71 -30.38
C PHE A 6 -11.11 8.85 -31.60
N VAL A 7 -10.23 9.39 -32.47
CA VAL A 7 -9.81 8.77 -33.72
C VAL A 7 -8.52 7.98 -33.54
N PHE A 8 -8.61 6.66 -33.52
CA PHE A 8 -7.49 5.73 -33.41
C PHE A 8 -7.07 5.21 -34.79
N SER A 9 -6.38 6.05 -35.55
CA SER A 9 -5.95 5.74 -36.92
C SER A 9 -7.10 5.24 -37.81
N ASP A 10 -6.86 4.25 -38.66
CA ASP A 10 -7.86 3.62 -39.52
C ASP A 10 -8.76 2.60 -38.80
N ARG A 11 -8.59 2.43 -37.48
CA ARG A 11 -9.19 1.31 -36.72
C ARG A 11 -10.54 1.63 -36.12
N ALA A 12 -10.64 2.76 -35.43
CA ALA A 12 -11.84 3.11 -34.70
C ALA A 12 -11.98 4.64 -34.58
N THR A 13 -13.21 5.10 -34.75
CA THR A 13 -13.63 6.44 -34.36
C THR A 13 -14.66 6.25 -33.25
N VAL A 14 -14.25 6.53 -32.02
CA VAL A 14 -15.11 6.38 -30.85
C VAL A 14 -15.73 7.74 -30.52
N PRO A 15 -17.07 7.88 -30.55
CA PRO A 15 -17.73 9.08 -30.07
C PRO A 15 -17.54 9.20 -28.56
N GLY A 16 -17.08 10.36 -28.13
CA GLY A 16 -16.97 10.73 -26.74
C GLY A 16 -17.81 11.93 -26.39
N PHE A 17 -18.18 12.01 -25.12
CA PHE A 17 -19.06 13.05 -24.62
C PHE A 17 -18.49 13.54 -23.29
N LEU A 18 -18.21 14.83 -23.18
CA LEU A 18 -17.57 15.43 -22.01
C LEU A 18 -18.55 16.43 -21.38
N GLY A 19 -18.63 16.44 -20.05
CA GLY A 19 -19.54 17.34 -19.36
C GLY A 19 -19.20 17.53 -17.90
N LEU A 20 -19.99 18.38 -17.25
CA LEU A 20 -19.89 18.68 -15.84
C LEU A 20 -21.27 18.45 -15.22
N ASP A 21 -21.36 17.48 -14.31
CA ASP A 21 -22.58 17.04 -13.64
C ASP A 21 -23.67 16.64 -14.65
N VAL A 22 -23.33 15.69 -15.54
CA VAL A 22 -24.11 15.31 -16.75
C VAL A 22 -24.75 13.91 -16.63
N GLN A 23 -25.21 13.56 -15.44
CA GLN A 23 -25.79 12.24 -15.14
C GLN A 23 -26.95 11.87 -16.07
N GLU A 24 -27.84 12.83 -16.38
CA GLU A 24 -29.00 12.57 -17.22
C GLU A 24 -28.59 12.25 -18.66
N GLU A 25 -27.71 13.06 -19.25
CA GLU A 25 -27.20 12.84 -20.60
C GLU A 25 -26.39 11.55 -20.71
N MET A 26 -25.62 11.22 -19.67
CA MET A 26 -24.89 9.95 -19.54
C MET A 26 -25.82 8.75 -19.63
N ILE A 27 -26.89 8.74 -18.82
CA ILE A 27 -27.89 7.68 -18.82
C ILE A 27 -28.59 7.61 -20.18
N GLY A 28 -28.92 8.76 -20.76
CA GLY A 28 -29.49 8.84 -22.12
C GLY A 28 -28.60 8.15 -23.16
N HIS A 29 -27.29 8.40 -23.14
CA HIS A 29 -26.35 7.77 -24.07
C HIS A 29 -26.18 6.27 -23.88
N ILE A 30 -26.32 5.76 -22.65
CA ILE A 30 -26.33 4.33 -22.33
C ILE A 30 -27.59 3.68 -22.92
N LEU A 31 -28.76 4.27 -22.69
CA LEU A 31 -30.05 3.75 -23.15
C LEU A 31 -30.22 3.82 -24.67
N GLU A 32 -29.58 4.78 -25.34
CA GLU A 32 -29.58 4.92 -26.81
C GLU A 32 -29.08 3.64 -27.52
N VAL A 33 -28.22 2.85 -26.87
CA VAL A 33 -27.70 1.57 -27.42
C VAL A 33 -28.74 0.45 -27.42
N LYS A 34 -29.86 0.64 -26.71
CA LYS A 34 -30.96 -0.33 -26.56
C LYS A 34 -30.45 -1.73 -26.19
N PRO A 35 -29.66 -1.85 -25.09
CA PRO A 35 -29.22 -3.17 -24.64
C PRO A 35 -30.42 -3.97 -24.11
N ASP A 36 -30.32 -5.29 -24.13
CA ASP A 36 -31.26 -6.16 -23.41
C ASP A 36 -30.94 -6.23 -21.91
N LYS A 37 -29.65 -6.05 -21.57
CA LYS A 37 -29.11 -6.04 -20.21
C LYS A 37 -27.88 -5.14 -20.12
N ILE A 38 -27.72 -4.45 -19.00
CA ILE A 38 -26.56 -3.65 -18.65
C ILE A 38 -25.76 -4.41 -17.59
N LEU A 39 -24.47 -4.63 -17.88
CA LEU A 39 -23.48 -5.12 -16.93
C LEU A 39 -22.69 -3.92 -16.41
N LEU A 40 -23.05 -3.41 -15.24
CA LEU A 40 -22.35 -2.32 -14.58
C LEU A 40 -21.19 -2.88 -13.77
N VAL A 41 -19.96 -2.63 -14.21
CA VAL A 41 -18.75 -3.06 -13.50
C VAL A 41 -18.11 -1.82 -12.88
N CYS A 42 -17.94 -1.83 -11.56
CA CYS A 42 -17.34 -0.75 -10.78
C CYS A 42 -16.28 -1.28 -9.81
N ASP A 43 -15.41 -0.39 -9.31
CA ASP A 43 -14.57 -0.70 -8.15
C ASP A 43 -15.25 -0.24 -6.85
N GLN A 44 -14.81 -0.79 -5.72
CA GLN A 44 -15.38 -0.48 -4.39
C GLN A 44 -15.38 1.02 -4.07
N GLN A 45 -14.38 1.78 -4.53
CA GLN A 45 -14.26 3.20 -4.22
C GLN A 45 -15.26 4.03 -5.04
N ALA A 46 -15.35 3.78 -6.34
CA ALA A 46 -16.34 4.41 -7.21
C ALA A 46 -17.77 4.06 -6.78
N ASP A 47 -18.03 2.81 -6.39
CA ASP A 47 -19.33 2.39 -5.88
C ASP A 47 -19.68 3.12 -4.58
N ALA A 48 -18.74 3.24 -3.64
CA ALA A 48 -18.98 3.91 -2.36
C ALA A 48 -19.23 5.42 -2.52
N LEU A 49 -18.52 6.09 -3.43
CA LEU A 49 -18.63 7.54 -3.63
C LEU A 49 -19.82 7.94 -4.52
N HIS A 50 -20.26 7.06 -5.40
CA HIS A 50 -21.20 7.38 -6.47
C HIS A 50 -22.29 6.31 -6.67
N ALA A 51 -22.67 5.59 -5.61
CA ALA A 51 -23.69 4.53 -5.65
C ALA A 51 -24.99 4.98 -6.34
N ASP A 52 -25.38 6.23 -6.12
CA ASP A 52 -26.63 6.79 -6.63
C ASP A 52 -26.54 7.28 -8.09
N TYR A 53 -25.35 7.32 -8.68
CA TYR A 53 -25.18 7.84 -10.04
C TYR A 53 -25.95 7.04 -11.10
N PHE A 54 -26.13 5.73 -10.88
CA PHE A 54 -26.94 4.87 -11.74
C PHE A 54 -28.29 4.49 -11.13
N CYS A 55 -28.69 5.09 -10.01
CA CYS A 55 -30.00 4.89 -9.40
C CYS A 55 -31.18 5.04 -10.40
N PRO A 56 -31.15 5.99 -11.35
CA PRO A 56 -32.24 6.12 -12.33
C PRO A 56 -32.35 4.92 -13.30
N LEU A 57 -31.36 4.02 -13.36
CA LEU A 57 -31.42 2.76 -14.10
C LEU A 57 -31.88 1.55 -13.25
N LEU A 58 -32.02 1.71 -11.93
CA LEU A 58 -32.33 0.61 -11.01
C LEU A 58 -33.84 0.54 -10.69
N PRO A 59 -34.41 -0.68 -10.50
CA PRO A 59 -35.80 -0.83 -10.09
C PRO A 59 -36.02 -0.27 -8.68
N GLY A 60 -36.85 0.78 -8.54
CA GLY A 60 -37.19 1.40 -7.25
C GLY A 60 -36.63 2.80 -7.03
N GLY A 61 -35.92 3.40 -7.98
CA GLY A 61 -35.41 4.78 -7.93
C GLY A 61 -36.49 5.88 -8.01
N ALA A 62 -37.73 5.60 -7.59
CA ALA A 62 -38.75 6.61 -7.44
C ALA A 62 -38.40 7.48 -6.23
N ALA A 63 -38.27 8.79 -6.47
CA ALA A 63 -38.05 9.77 -5.43
C ALA A 63 -39.11 9.64 -4.29
N ALA A 64 -38.71 9.98 -3.07
CA ALA A 64 -39.62 10.02 -1.93
C ALA A 64 -40.84 10.92 -2.24
N PRO A 65 -42.03 10.66 -1.66
CA PRO A 65 -43.22 11.44 -1.95
C PRO A 65 -43.02 12.94 -1.64
N GLY A 66 -42.86 13.76 -2.68
CA GLY A 66 -42.65 15.21 -2.55
C GLY A 66 -41.48 15.77 -3.37
N GLU A 67 -40.58 14.92 -3.88
CA GLU A 67 -39.54 15.31 -4.83
C GLU A 67 -40.00 15.04 -6.27
N ILE A 68 -39.67 15.95 -7.18
CA ILE A 68 -39.95 15.84 -8.63
C ILE A 68 -39.45 14.49 -9.14
N GLY A 69 -40.37 13.56 -9.36
CA GLY A 69 -40.03 12.25 -9.92
C GLY A 69 -39.36 12.41 -11.28
N TYR A 70 -38.33 11.60 -11.53
CA TYR A 70 -37.72 11.48 -12.85
C TYR A 70 -38.78 11.00 -13.86
N GLY A 71 -39.43 11.94 -14.55
CA GLY A 71 -40.24 11.66 -15.73
C GLY A 71 -39.35 11.17 -16.87
N ASP A 72 -39.89 10.32 -17.75
CA ASP A 72 -39.32 9.79 -19.00
C ASP A 72 -37.81 10.05 -19.21
N ILE A 73 -36.95 9.34 -18.49
CA ILE A 73 -35.50 9.43 -18.68
C ILE A 73 -35.17 8.89 -20.08
N GLY A 74 -34.67 9.76 -20.96
CA GLY A 74 -34.30 9.38 -22.33
C GLY A 74 -35.47 8.92 -23.21
N GLY A 75 -36.72 9.25 -22.86
CA GLY A 75 -37.91 8.87 -23.63
C GLY A 75 -38.30 7.38 -23.56
N CYS A 76 -37.76 6.62 -22.59
CA CYS A 76 -38.14 5.23 -22.33
C CYS A 76 -39.08 5.15 -21.12
N SER A 77 -40.16 4.38 -21.24
CA SER A 77 -41.04 4.09 -20.10
C SER A 77 -40.33 3.18 -19.08
N TRP A 78 -40.63 3.31 -17.79
CA TRP A 78 -40.10 2.45 -16.72
C TRP A 78 -40.29 0.95 -16.97
N SER A 79 -41.32 0.56 -17.73
CA SER A 79 -41.58 -0.83 -18.14
C SER A 79 -40.65 -1.35 -19.26
N GLU A 80 -39.82 -0.48 -19.83
CA GLU A 80 -38.95 -0.75 -20.98
C GLU A 80 -37.45 -0.65 -20.66
N LEU A 81 -37.09 -0.37 -19.40
CA LEU A 81 -35.69 -0.29 -18.99
C LEU A 81 -35.03 -1.68 -19.01
N PRO A 82 -33.79 -1.79 -19.51
CA PRO A 82 -33.04 -3.05 -19.49
C PRO A 82 -32.69 -3.46 -18.06
N ALA A 83 -32.57 -4.77 -17.82
CA ALA A 83 -32.09 -5.26 -16.53
C ALA A 83 -30.65 -4.78 -16.27
N VAL A 84 -30.36 -4.33 -15.05
CA VAL A 84 -29.02 -3.90 -14.64
C VAL A 84 -28.46 -4.88 -13.62
N GLU A 85 -27.30 -5.44 -13.94
CA GLU A 85 -26.54 -6.31 -13.05
C GLU A 85 -25.25 -5.60 -12.66
N LYS A 86 -24.97 -5.50 -11.37
CA LYS A 86 -23.78 -4.80 -10.86
C LYS A 86 -22.73 -5.78 -10.35
N LYS A 87 -21.47 -5.57 -10.73
CA LYS A 87 -20.30 -6.27 -10.17
C LYS A 87 -19.30 -5.26 -9.62
N VAL A 88 -18.93 -5.44 -8.35
CA VAL A 88 -17.95 -4.61 -7.66
C VAL A 88 -16.64 -5.38 -7.53
N LEU A 89 -15.53 -4.78 -7.95
CA LEU A 89 -14.17 -5.32 -7.82
C LEU A 89 -13.35 -4.52 -6.79
N PRO A 90 -12.22 -5.05 -6.29
CA PRO A 90 -11.29 -4.28 -5.46
C PRO A 90 -10.79 -3.00 -6.16
N PRO A 91 -10.34 -1.97 -5.41
CA PRO A 91 -9.82 -0.75 -6.01
C PRO A 91 -8.41 -0.93 -6.59
N GLY A 92 -7.98 0.00 -7.44
CA GLY A 92 -6.61 0.08 -7.94
C GLY A 92 -6.15 -1.15 -8.74
N ASP A 93 -4.83 -1.39 -8.78
CA ASP A 93 -4.24 -2.51 -9.53
C ASP A 93 -4.62 -3.89 -8.96
N GLU A 94 -5.20 -3.99 -7.76
CA GLU A 94 -5.67 -5.25 -7.17
C GLU A 94 -6.78 -5.91 -8.01
N CYS A 95 -7.67 -5.11 -8.62
CA CYS A 95 -8.68 -5.66 -9.52
C CYS A 95 -8.06 -6.33 -10.75
N LYS A 96 -6.85 -5.96 -11.15
CA LYS A 96 -6.22 -6.40 -12.39
C LYS A 96 -5.54 -7.75 -12.24
N SER A 97 -6.32 -8.79 -11.94
CA SER A 97 -5.82 -10.15 -11.82
C SER A 97 -6.56 -11.12 -12.74
N TRP A 98 -5.93 -12.27 -12.99
CA TRP A 98 -6.56 -13.36 -13.73
C TRP A 98 -7.81 -13.91 -13.00
N ASP A 99 -7.77 -13.90 -11.67
CA ASP A 99 -8.87 -14.40 -10.83
C ASP A 99 -10.10 -13.50 -10.95
N HIS A 100 -9.93 -12.18 -10.85
CA HIS A 100 -11.02 -11.22 -11.04
C HIS A 100 -11.56 -11.22 -12.48
N LEU A 101 -10.69 -11.42 -13.49
CA LEU A 101 -11.14 -11.59 -14.87
C LEU A 101 -12.00 -12.85 -15.03
N SER A 102 -11.59 -13.96 -14.40
CA SER A 102 -12.35 -15.20 -14.39
C SER A 102 -13.67 -15.06 -13.64
N GLU A 103 -13.68 -14.30 -12.56
CA GLU A 103 -14.88 -13.96 -11.78
C GLU A 103 -15.88 -13.15 -12.60
N LEU A 104 -15.43 -12.11 -13.33
CA LEU A 104 -16.27 -11.33 -14.24
C LEU A 104 -16.93 -12.22 -15.30
N ILE A 105 -16.17 -13.15 -15.89
CA ILE A 105 -16.66 -14.07 -16.90
C ILE A 105 -17.74 -15.00 -16.33
N ARG A 106 -17.49 -15.61 -15.17
CA ARG A 106 -18.48 -16.48 -14.50
C ARG A 106 -19.75 -15.71 -14.18
N TRP A 107 -19.60 -14.56 -13.52
CA TRP A 107 -20.72 -13.68 -13.17
C TRP A 107 -21.55 -13.30 -14.40
N ALA A 108 -20.91 -12.93 -15.51
CA ALA A 108 -21.62 -12.58 -16.74
C ALA A 108 -22.49 -13.73 -17.28
N PHE A 109 -22.00 -14.98 -17.20
CA PHE A 109 -22.80 -16.13 -17.60
C PHE A 109 -23.93 -16.44 -16.62
N ASP A 110 -23.69 -16.31 -15.31
CA ASP A 110 -24.68 -16.56 -14.26
C ASP A 110 -25.87 -15.60 -14.37
N VAL A 111 -25.61 -14.32 -14.69
CA VAL A 111 -26.66 -13.33 -14.89
C VAL A 111 -27.31 -13.38 -16.28
N GLY A 112 -26.96 -14.35 -17.12
CA GLY A 112 -27.59 -14.56 -18.43
C GLY A 112 -27.22 -13.51 -19.48
N THR A 113 -25.98 -13.05 -19.50
CA THR A 113 -25.50 -12.07 -20.50
C THR A 113 -25.62 -12.60 -21.92
N THR A 114 -26.03 -11.74 -22.86
CA THR A 114 -26.11 -12.06 -24.28
C THR A 114 -25.22 -11.15 -25.12
N LYS A 115 -25.10 -11.44 -26.42
CA LYS A 115 -24.38 -10.55 -27.36
C LYS A 115 -25.03 -9.17 -27.55
N LYS A 116 -26.29 -8.99 -27.12
CA LYS A 116 -26.98 -7.69 -27.16
C LYS A 116 -26.67 -6.83 -25.95
N SER A 117 -26.15 -7.44 -24.87
CA SER A 117 -25.89 -6.78 -23.60
C SER A 117 -24.78 -5.75 -23.71
N LEU A 118 -24.78 -4.80 -22.79
CA LEU A 118 -23.83 -3.68 -22.74
C LEU A 118 -23.02 -3.75 -21.45
N VAL A 119 -21.69 -3.74 -21.57
CA VAL A 119 -20.78 -3.58 -20.45
C VAL A 119 -20.53 -2.08 -20.24
N VAL A 120 -20.75 -1.59 -19.02
CA VAL A 120 -20.42 -0.23 -18.60
C VAL A 120 -19.31 -0.32 -17.56
N ALA A 121 -18.13 0.20 -17.89
CA ALA A 121 -16.99 0.27 -16.96
C ALA A 121 -17.00 1.62 -16.25
N PHE A 122 -17.24 1.61 -14.94
CA PHE A 122 -17.41 2.81 -14.12
C PHE A 122 -16.35 2.86 -13.01
N GLY A 123 -15.27 3.60 -13.24
CA GLY A 123 -14.17 3.68 -12.26
C GLY A 123 -12.88 4.27 -12.81
N GLY A 124 -11.78 4.02 -12.09
CA GLY A 124 -10.44 4.48 -12.45
C GLY A 124 -9.77 3.66 -13.56
N GLY A 125 -8.54 4.04 -13.92
CA GLY A 125 -7.80 3.43 -15.03
C GLY A 125 -7.59 1.91 -14.91
N ALA A 126 -7.42 1.41 -13.69
CA ALA A 126 -7.26 -0.01 -13.43
C ALA A 126 -8.53 -0.82 -13.75
N LEU A 127 -9.68 -0.33 -13.28
CA LEU A 127 -10.99 -0.93 -13.55
C LEU A 127 -11.33 -0.89 -15.04
N LEU A 128 -11.09 0.25 -15.71
CA LEU A 128 -11.33 0.37 -17.16
C LEU A 128 -10.50 -0.66 -17.94
N ASN A 129 -9.26 -0.90 -17.53
CA ASN A 129 -8.37 -1.87 -18.17
C ASN A 129 -8.91 -3.31 -18.07
N ILE A 130 -9.25 -3.78 -16.87
CA ILE A 130 -9.75 -5.15 -16.71
C ILE A 130 -11.14 -5.32 -17.36
N THR A 131 -12.01 -4.33 -17.22
CA THR A 131 -13.36 -4.37 -17.80
C THR A 131 -13.31 -4.33 -19.32
N GLY A 132 -12.38 -3.55 -19.88
CA GLY A 132 -12.09 -3.54 -21.31
C GLY A 132 -11.59 -4.89 -21.81
N LEU A 133 -10.67 -5.53 -21.08
CA LEU A 133 -10.16 -6.86 -21.43
C LEU A 133 -11.28 -7.90 -21.37
N PHE A 134 -12.08 -7.89 -20.31
CA PHE A 134 -13.27 -8.71 -20.12
C PHE A 134 -14.24 -8.56 -21.31
N ALA A 135 -14.59 -7.32 -21.69
CA ALA A 135 -15.48 -7.06 -22.82
C ALA A 135 -14.87 -7.48 -24.17
N SER A 136 -13.55 -7.41 -24.32
CA SER A 136 -12.85 -7.82 -25.55
C SER A 136 -12.90 -9.33 -25.80
N ILE A 137 -12.91 -10.14 -24.73
CA ILE A 137 -12.90 -11.60 -24.82
C ILE A 137 -14.29 -12.23 -24.67
N LEU A 138 -15.20 -11.61 -23.91
CA LEU A 138 -16.56 -12.10 -23.73
C LEU A 138 -17.28 -12.13 -25.08
N PHE A 139 -17.75 -13.31 -25.48
CA PHE A 139 -18.34 -13.58 -26.80
C PHE A 139 -17.46 -13.18 -28.01
N ARG A 140 -16.13 -13.06 -27.81
CA ARG A 140 -15.16 -12.51 -28.79
C ARG A 140 -15.38 -11.03 -29.11
N GLY A 141 -15.91 -10.27 -28.15
CA GLY A 141 -16.20 -8.85 -28.26
C GLY A 141 -17.66 -8.56 -27.90
N THR A 142 -17.85 -7.83 -26.80
CA THR A 142 -19.15 -7.32 -26.34
C THR A 142 -19.16 -5.79 -26.35
N LYS A 143 -20.34 -5.19 -26.50
CA LYS A 143 -20.50 -3.73 -26.44
C LYS A 143 -19.95 -3.20 -25.11
N LEU A 144 -19.12 -2.16 -25.18
CA LEU A 144 -18.44 -1.57 -24.03
C LEU A 144 -18.64 -0.06 -24.04
N MET A 145 -18.88 0.55 -22.88
CA MET A 145 -18.78 1.99 -22.66
C MET A 145 -17.87 2.27 -21.48
N TYR A 146 -17.08 3.35 -21.58
CA TYR A 146 -16.26 3.85 -20.49
C TYR A 146 -16.93 5.04 -19.82
N VAL A 147 -16.95 5.02 -18.49
CA VAL A 147 -17.35 6.12 -17.61
C VAL A 147 -16.23 6.33 -16.58
N PRO A 148 -15.11 6.98 -16.98
CA PRO A 148 -13.97 7.21 -16.09
C PRO A 148 -14.34 8.12 -14.91
N THR A 149 -13.90 7.75 -13.71
CA THR A 149 -14.12 8.54 -12.47
C THR A 149 -12.87 9.23 -11.94
N THR A 150 -11.68 8.87 -12.45
CA THR A 150 -10.41 9.52 -12.11
C THR A 150 -9.98 10.48 -13.20
N PHE A 151 -9.41 11.62 -12.82
CA PHE A 151 -8.96 12.62 -13.78
C PHE A 151 -7.90 12.06 -14.75
N LEU A 152 -6.99 11.22 -14.25
CA LEU A 152 -6.02 10.51 -15.08
C LEU A 152 -6.71 9.61 -16.13
N ALA A 153 -7.71 8.82 -15.73
CA ALA A 153 -8.41 7.96 -16.68
C ALA A 153 -9.13 8.74 -17.79
N MET A 154 -9.68 9.92 -17.46
CA MET A 154 -10.44 10.77 -18.39
C MET A 154 -9.63 11.27 -19.59
N HIS A 155 -8.31 11.46 -19.45
CA HIS A 155 -7.47 11.99 -20.54
C HIS A 155 -6.37 11.03 -21.00
N ASP A 156 -5.94 10.09 -20.15
CA ASP A 156 -4.83 9.19 -20.47
C ASP A 156 -5.29 7.76 -20.80
N VAL A 157 -6.21 7.18 -20.03
CA VAL A 157 -6.61 5.78 -20.23
C VAL A 157 -7.62 5.63 -21.36
N VAL A 158 -8.65 6.49 -21.40
CA VAL A 158 -9.69 6.42 -22.45
C VAL A 158 -9.17 6.84 -23.83
N THR A 159 -8.03 7.53 -23.89
CA THR A 159 -7.34 7.86 -25.14
C THR A 159 -6.42 6.74 -25.63
N SER A 160 -6.40 5.57 -24.98
CA SER A 160 -5.69 4.38 -25.46
C SER A 160 -6.67 3.23 -25.74
N LEU A 161 -6.30 2.34 -26.66
CA LEU A 161 -7.01 1.08 -26.89
C LEU A 161 -6.50 -0.06 -25.99
N LYS A 162 -5.43 0.16 -25.22
CA LYS A 162 -4.84 -0.86 -24.35
C LYS A 162 -5.82 -1.26 -23.25
N THR A 163 -6.03 -2.57 -23.11
CA THR A 163 -6.77 -3.18 -22.01
C THR A 163 -5.91 -4.29 -21.44
N SER A 164 -5.88 -4.47 -20.12
CA SER A 164 -4.90 -5.36 -19.51
C SER A 164 -5.24 -5.81 -18.10
N ILE A 165 -4.58 -6.89 -17.68
CA ILE A 165 -4.43 -7.33 -16.30
C ILE A 165 -2.94 -7.45 -15.94
N CYS A 166 -2.66 -7.53 -14.65
CA CYS A 166 -1.35 -7.83 -14.09
C CYS A 166 -1.25 -9.34 -13.81
N TYR A 167 -0.07 -9.90 -14.01
CA TYR A 167 0.20 -11.32 -13.74
C TYR A 167 1.65 -11.51 -13.32
N ASP A 168 1.87 -12.36 -12.30
CA ASP A 168 3.20 -12.74 -11.81
C ASP A 168 4.07 -11.53 -11.42
N GLY A 169 3.49 -10.61 -10.64
CA GLY A 169 4.18 -9.39 -10.16
C GLY A 169 4.49 -8.34 -11.24
N ARG A 170 4.07 -8.57 -12.50
CA ARG A 170 4.29 -7.64 -13.61
C ARG A 170 3.01 -6.87 -13.93
N LYS A 171 3.14 -5.57 -14.17
CA LYS A 171 2.02 -4.70 -14.53
C LYS A 171 1.69 -4.80 -16.02
N ASN A 172 0.41 -4.83 -16.36
CA ASN A 172 -0.13 -4.70 -17.71
C ASN A 172 0.40 -5.71 -18.75
N ASN A 173 0.93 -6.85 -18.31
CA ASN A 173 1.66 -7.79 -19.16
C ASN A 173 0.76 -8.73 -19.96
N ILE A 174 -0.53 -8.82 -19.64
CA ILE A 174 -1.51 -9.62 -20.38
C ILE A 174 -2.68 -8.71 -20.77
N GLY A 175 -3.00 -8.64 -22.05
CA GLY A 175 -4.00 -7.69 -22.52
C GLY A 175 -4.41 -7.83 -23.97
N SER A 176 -5.25 -6.89 -24.42
CA SER A 176 -5.72 -6.76 -25.80
C SER A 176 -5.85 -5.28 -26.18
N PHE A 177 -6.05 -5.00 -27.46
CA PHE A 177 -6.44 -3.67 -27.94
C PHE A 177 -7.93 -3.69 -28.30
N TYR A 178 -8.75 -2.94 -27.57
CA TYR A 178 -10.20 -2.97 -27.71
C TYR A 178 -10.84 -1.59 -27.57
N ALA A 179 -11.63 -1.21 -28.57
CA ALA A 179 -12.30 0.10 -28.60
C ALA A 179 -13.69 0.01 -27.94
N PRO A 180 -14.05 0.93 -27.03
CA PRO A 180 -15.41 1.06 -26.55
C PRO A 180 -16.32 1.65 -27.64
N LEU A 181 -17.64 1.48 -27.50
CA LEU A 181 -18.65 2.12 -28.34
C LEU A 181 -18.74 3.62 -28.07
N LYS A 182 -18.64 4.02 -26.80
CA LYS A 182 -18.68 5.42 -26.36
C LYS A 182 -17.76 5.64 -25.16
N ILE A 183 -17.23 6.84 -25.07
CA ILE A 183 -16.49 7.34 -23.90
C ILE A 183 -17.31 8.47 -23.29
N LEU A 184 -17.79 8.30 -22.08
CA LEU A 184 -18.66 9.28 -21.43
C LEU A 184 -17.94 9.84 -20.21
N ILE A 185 -17.63 11.13 -20.20
CA ILE A 185 -16.79 11.78 -19.19
C ILE A 185 -17.59 12.84 -18.45
N ASP A 186 -17.71 12.69 -17.13
CA ASP A 186 -18.27 13.69 -16.23
C ASP A 186 -17.17 14.19 -15.29
N VAL A 187 -16.75 15.43 -15.48
CA VAL A 187 -15.72 16.08 -14.66
C VAL A 187 -16.21 16.29 -13.23
N GLY A 188 -17.52 16.22 -12.97
CA GLY A 188 -18.12 16.29 -11.64
C GLY A 188 -17.53 15.30 -10.65
N PHE A 189 -17.13 14.10 -11.11
CA PHE A 189 -16.47 13.08 -10.27
C PHE A 189 -15.18 13.59 -9.60
N CYS A 190 -14.48 14.54 -10.23
CA CYS A 190 -13.23 15.10 -9.69
C CYS A 190 -13.40 15.85 -8.35
N SER A 191 -14.64 16.25 -8.02
CA SER A 191 -14.95 16.88 -6.73
C SER A 191 -14.77 15.93 -5.54
N THR A 192 -14.87 14.62 -5.77
CA THR A 192 -14.75 13.57 -4.73
C THR A 192 -13.43 12.80 -4.79
N LEU A 193 -12.58 13.06 -5.79
CA LEU A 193 -11.31 12.37 -5.96
C LEU A 193 -10.36 12.64 -4.78
N PRO A 194 -9.67 11.61 -4.26
CA PRO A 194 -8.52 11.80 -3.40
C PRO A 194 -7.51 12.74 -4.08
N ARG A 195 -6.85 13.60 -3.30
CA ARG A 195 -5.93 14.61 -3.87
C ARG A 195 -4.79 13.96 -4.64
N GLY A 196 -4.23 12.86 -4.15
CA GLY A 196 -3.20 12.10 -4.85
C GLY A 196 -3.63 11.69 -6.27
N GLU A 197 -4.87 11.24 -6.47
CA GLU A 197 -5.39 10.88 -7.80
C GLU A 197 -5.51 12.09 -8.75
N LEU A 198 -5.86 13.26 -8.21
CA LEU A 198 -5.87 14.49 -8.99
C LEU A 198 -4.44 14.89 -9.40
N PHE A 199 -3.48 14.84 -8.48
CA PHE A 199 -2.06 15.11 -8.77
C PHE A 199 -1.51 14.10 -9.78
N SER A 200 -1.90 12.83 -9.70
CA SER A 200 -1.55 11.82 -10.70
C SER A 200 -2.03 12.21 -12.10
N GLY A 201 -3.29 12.66 -12.22
CA GLY A 201 -3.83 13.14 -13.49
C GLY A 201 -3.18 14.42 -14.00
N VAL A 202 -2.91 15.39 -13.13
CA VAL A 202 -2.32 16.69 -13.52
C VAL A 202 -0.84 16.57 -13.88
N GLY A 203 -0.08 15.71 -13.20
CA GLY A 203 1.33 15.46 -13.55
C GLY A 203 1.49 14.86 -14.95
N GLU A 204 0.59 13.98 -15.34
CA GLU A 204 0.58 13.42 -16.70
C GLU A 204 0.19 14.46 -17.77
N LEU A 205 -0.62 15.46 -17.41
CA LEU A 205 -0.84 16.62 -18.26
C LEU A 205 0.39 17.53 -18.35
N ALA A 206 1.17 17.68 -17.26
CA ALA A 206 2.42 18.42 -17.29
C ALA A 206 3.41 17.80 -18.27
N LYS A 207 3.53 16.47 -18.26
CA LYS A 207 4.28 15.69 -19.26
C LYS A 207 3.80 15.97 -20.67
N ASN A 208 2.51 15.83 -20.93
CA ASN A 208 1.93 16.06 -22.26
C ASN A 208 2.15 17.51 -22.73
N ALA A 209 2.04 18.47 -21.83
CA ALA A 209 2.29 19.89 -22.09
C ALA A 209 3.75 20.16 -22.48
N ALA A 210 4.71 19.57 -21.76
CA ALA A 210 6.13 19.66 -22.08
C ALA A 210 6.48 18.99 -23.42
N LEU A 211 5.92 17.81 -23.69
CA LEU A 211 6.13 17.06 -24.93
C LEU A 211 5.59 17.80 -26.16
N MET A 212 4.41 18.41 -26.06
CA MET A 212 3.76 19.07 -27.19
C MET A 212 4.18 20.54 -27.34
N GLY A 213 4.60 21.20 -26.26
CA GLY A 213 4.94 22.62 -26.26
C GLY A 213 3.80 23.54 -26.72
N GLY A 214 4.15 24.77 -27.10
CA GLY A 214 3.23 25.77 -27.66
C GLY A 214 1.94 25.94 -26.82
N LYS A 215 0.78 25.84 -27.47
CA LYS A 215 -0.53 26.01 -26.82
C LYS A 215 -0.79 25.06 -25.64
N HIS A 216 -0.16 23.87 -25.62
CA HIS A 216 -0.36 22.91 -24.54
C HIS A 216 0.42 23.34 -23.30
N ALA A 217 1.69 23.74 -23.48
CA ALA A 217 2.50 24.32 -22.41
C ALA A 217 1.90 25.63 -21.89
N GLU A 218 1.53 26.55 -22.78
CA GLU A 218 0.91 27.83 -22.43
C GLU A 218 -0.44 27.64 -21.70
N GLY A 219 -1.28 26.74 -22.20
CA GLY A 219 -2.58 26.42 -21.60
C GLY A 219 -2.46 25.78 -20.23
N PHE A 220 -1.51 24.84 -20.06
CA PHE A 220 -1.20 24.24 -18.76
C PHE A 220 -0.68 25.29 -17.77
N VAL A 221 0.30 26.10 -18.17
CA VAL A 221 0.84 27.17 -17.31
C VAL A 221 -0.27 28.15 -16.93
N ALA A 222 -1.11 28.57 -17.87
CA ALA A 222 -2.21 29.49 -17.60
C ALA A 222 -3.26 28.89 -16.65
N ALA A 223 -3.55 27.59 -16.75
CA ALA A 223 -4.45 26.90 -15.83
C ALA A 223 -3.87 26.85 -14.41
N LEU A 224 -2.61 26.45 -14.26
CA LEU A 224 -1.97 26.23 -12.96
C LEU A 224 -1.44 27.51 -12.29
N SER A 225 -1.36 28.64 -13.02
CA SER A 225 -0.89 29.93 -12.49
C SER A 225 -1.99 30.80 -11.88
N LYS A 226 -3.28 30.42 -12.04
CA LYS A 226 -4.42 31.18 -11.51
C LYS A 226 -4.57 31.09 -9.99
N GLU A 227 -4.04 30.03 -9.38
CA GLU A 227 -4.16 29.79 -7.93
C GLU A 227 -3.02 30.41 -7.15
N ARG A 228 -3.36 31.03 -6.01
CA ARG A 228 -2.38 31.54 -5.04
C ARG A 228 -1.97 30.39 -4.10
N VAL A 229 -0.71 30.01 -4.13
CA VAL A 229 -0.12 29.11 -3.12
C VAL A 229 0.32 29.97 -1.94
N ASP A 230 -0.21 29.69 -0.74
CA ASP A 230 0.35 30.24 0.48
C ASP A 230 1.54 29.38 0.91
N SER A 231 2.75 29.88 0.63
CA SER A 231 4.01 29.20 0.98
C SER A 231 4.21 28.97 2.49
N ALA A 232 3.36 29.53 3.35
CA ALA A 232 3.45 29.36 4.80
C ALA A 232 2.68 28.13 5.35
N HIS A 233 1.79 27.52 4.57
CA HIS A 233 0.90 26.44 5.03
C HIS A 233 0.93 25.16 4.17
N GLY A 234 1.54 25.21 2.98
CA GLY A 234 1.53 24.11 2.01
C GLY A 234 2.42 22.90 2.33
N GLY A 235 1.90 21.70 2.08
CA GLY A 235 2.67 20.44 2.17
C GLY A 235 1.86 19.15 1.94
N SER A 236 0.54 19.19 2.10
CA SER A 236 -0.36 18.02 1.93
C SER A 236 -1.05 17.93 0.56
N GLY A 237 -0.86 18.92 -0.31
CA GLY A 237 -1.59 19.03 -1.58
C GLY A 237 -3.08 19.39 -1.46
N GLU A 238 -3.65 19.51 -0.25
CA GLU A 238 -5.07 19.82 -0.04
C GLU A 238 -5.45 21.25 -0.47
N GLU A 239 -4.47 22.16 -0.48
CA GLU A 239 -4.61 23.54 -0.94
C GLU A 239 -4.75 23.64 -2.47
N PHE A 240 -4.47 22.55 -3.19
CA PHE A 240 -4.56 22.50 -4.64
C PHE A 240 -6.01 22.23 -5.07
N VAL A 241 -6.70 23.30 -5.47
CA VAL A 241 -8.11 23.28 -5.82
C VAL A 241 -8.33 23.93 -7.18
N LEU A 242 -8.37 23.10 -8.21
CA LEU A 242 -8.74 23.52 -9.56
C LEU A 242 -10.26 23.65 -9.65
N ASP A 243 -10.72 24.80 -10.13
CA ASP A 243 -12.12 24.98 -10.47
C ASP A 243 -12.52 24.07 -11.64
N ARG A 244 -13.82 23.79 -11.74
CA ARG A 244 -14.39 22.83 -12.69
C ARG A 244 -14.16 23.23 -14.15
N GLU A 245 -14.12 24.53 -14.46
CA GLU A 245 -13.84 25.02 -15.82
C GLU A 245 -12.37 24.82 -16.18
N THR A 246 -11.47 25.09 -15.23
CA THR A 246 -10.03 24.82 -15.38
C THR A 246 -9.76 23.32 -15.58
N LEU A 247 -10.40 22.43 -14.81
CA LEU A 247 -10.31 20.98 -15.01
C LEU A 247 -10.78 20.56 -16.41
N MET A 248 -11.90 21.12 -16.88
CA MET A 248 -12.41 20.85 -18.22
C MET A 248 -11.44 21.35 -19.31
N GLY A 249 -10.84 22.52 -19.14
CA GLY A 249 -9.81 23.05 -20.05
C GLY A 249 -8.58 22.14 -20.12
N LEU A 250 -8.09 21.70 -18.96
CA LEU A 250 -6.97 20.76 -18.85
C LEU A 250 -7.28 19.39 -19.47
N LEU A 251 -8.50 18.87 -19.26
CA LEU A 251 -8.98 17.63 -19.89
C LEU A 251 -8.92 17.71 -21.42
N ARG A 252 -9.39 18.83 -22.00
CA ARG A 252 -9.34 19.04 -23.46
C ARG A 252 -7.91 19.05 -24.00
N LEU A 253 -7.01 19.75 -23.30
CA LEU A 253 -5.59 19.79 -23.68
C LEU A 253 -4.95 18.39 -23.62
N GLY A 254 -5.27 17.60 -22.59
CA GLY A 254 -4.77 16.23 -22.45
C GLY A 254 -5.23 15.30 -23.56
N ILE A 255 -6.54 15.29 -23.83
CA ILE A 255 -7.14 14.49 -24.89
C ILE A 255 -6.56 14.90 -26.25
N GLU A 256 -6.48 16.21 -26.52
CA GLU A 256 -5.92 16.71 -27.79
C GLU A 256 -4.46 16.28 -27.96
N ALA A 257 -3.62 16.46 -26.93
CA ALA A 257 -2.21 16.10 -26.98
C ALA A 257 -2.02 14.61 -27.31
N LYS A 258 -2.68 13.71 -26.56
CA LYS A 258 -2.53 12.27 -26.74
C LYS A 258 -3.12 11.79 -28.06
N MET A 259 -4.31 12.28 -28.44
CA MET A 259 -4.93 11.91 -29.71
C MET A 259 -4.17 12.41 -30.95
N SER A 260 -3.42 13.51 -30.85
CA SER A 260 -2.59 13.99 -31.97
C SER A 260 -1.53 12.98 -32.40
N VAL A 261 -1.04 12.17 -31.45
CA VAL A 261 -0.04 11.11 -31.68
C VAL A 261 -0.71 9.78 -32.00
N LEU A 262 -1.73 9.39 -31.22
CA LEU A 262 -2.36 8.08 -31.35
C LEU A 262 -3.25 7.95 -32.60
N ARG A 263 -3.64 9.07 -33.21
CA ARG A 263 -4.27 9.07 -34.54
C ARG A 263 -3.37 8.43 -35.60
N VAL A 264 -2.05 8.45 -35.44
CA VAL A 264 -1.12 7.83 -36.41
C VAL A 264 -0.44 6.55 -35.88
N ASP A 265 -0.55 6.26 -34.57
CA ASP A 265 0.01 5.06 -33.93
C ASP A 265 -0.95 4.47 -32.88
N ALA A 266 -2.06 3.90 -33.36
CA ALA A 266 -3.13 3.38 -32.51
C ALA A 266 -2.73 2.21 -31.59
N TYR A 267 -1.60 1.54 -31.87
CA TYR A 267 -1.07 0.45 -31.04
C TYR A 267 0.12 0.87 -30.19
N GLU A 268 0.51 2.14 -30.23
CA GLU A 268 1.61 2.71 -29.45
C GLU A 268 2.93 1.94 -29.64
N LYS A 269 3.20 1.48 -30.87
CA LYS A 269 4.38 0.65 -31.17
C LYS A 269 5.61 1.46 -31.55
N ASN A 270 5.42 2.73 -31.93
CA ASN A 270 6.47 3.59 -32.46
C ASN A 270 6.46 4.95 -31.74
N SER A 271 5.65 5.90 -32.22
CA SER A 271 5.61 7.27 -31.70
C SER A 271 4.99 7.38 -30.31
N GLY A 272 4.24 6.38 -29.86
CA GLY A 272 3.68 6.35 -28.50
C GLY A 272 4.72 6.36 -27.38
N MET A 273 5.96 5.93 -27.66
CA MET A 273 7.05 5.88 -26.66
C MET A 273 7.39 7.25 -26.06
N ILE A 274 7.05 8.35 -26.74
CA ILE A 274 7.29 9.70 -26.21
C ILE A 274 6.55 9.95 -24.89
N PHE A 275 5.43 9.26 -24.65
CA PHE A 275 4.66 9.39 -23.42
C PHE A 275 5.30 8.70 -22.22
N GLU A 276 6.43 8.00 -22.40
CA GLU A 276 7.25 7.45 -21.32
C GLU A 276 8.26 8.49 -20.77
N TYR A 277 8.21 9.74 -21.22
CA TYR A 277 9.06 10.83 -20.75
C TYR A 277 8.99 10.97 -19.23
N GLY A 278 10.16 10.91 -18.58
CA GLY A 278 10.31 11.00 -17.12
C GLY A 278 9.96 9.71 -16.36
N HIS A 279 9.43 8.68 -17.02
CA HIS A 279 8.92 7.50 -16.31
C HIS A 279 10.03 6.61 -15.73
N THR A 280 11.26 6.65 -16.27
CA THR A 280 12.36 5.81 -15.77
C THR A 280 12.68 6.14 -14.32
N VAL A 281 12.91 7.43 -14.05
CA VAL A 281 13.26 7.91 -12.71
C VAL A 281 12.01 8.03 -11.83
N SER A 282 10.85 8.33 -12.42
CA SER A 282 9.55 8.31 -11.72
C SER A 282 9.31 6.98 -11.02
N HIS A 283 9.33 5.87 -11.78
CA HIS A 283 9.07 4.54 -11.22
C HIS A 283 10.07 4.17 -10.13
N ALA A 284 11.32 4.61 -10.27
CA ALA A 284 12.34 4.39 -9.26
C ALA A 284 12.06 5.16 -7.97
N ILE A 285 11.67 6.44 -8.06
CA ILE A 285 11.28 7.26 -6.91
C ILE A 285 10.04 6.69 -6.25
N GLU A 286 8.98 6.41 -7.00
CA GLU A 286 7.73 5.83 -6.49
C GLU A 286 7.99 4.54 -5.71
N LYS A 287 8.77 3.61 -6.29
CA LYS A 287 9.11 2.35 -5.64
C LYS A 287 10.02 2.54 -4.42
N ALA A 288 10.94 3.50 -4.45
CA ALA A 288 11.84 3.78 -3.33
C ALA A 288 11.11 4.32 -2.10
N TYR A 289 10.01 5.05 -2.30
CA TYR A 289 9.10 5.47 -1.23
C TYR A 289 8.08 4.40 -0.84
N GLY A 290 7.75 3.49 -1.76
CA GLY A 290 6.72 2.47 -1.62
C GLY A 290 5.49 2.79 -2.48
N ASP A 291 4.87 1.75 -3.03
CA ASP A 291 3.69 1.87 -3.91
C ASP A 291 2.58 2.70 -3.24
N GLY A 292 2.14 3.76 -3.93
CA GLY A 292 1.02 4.61 -3.48
C GLY A 292 1.40 5.74 -2.51
N VAL A 293 2.67 5.84 -2.08
CA VAL A 293 3.14 6.95 -1.22
C VAL A 293 3.32 8.24 -2.01
N VAL A 294 3.98 8.16 -3.16
CA VAL A 294 4.15 9.27 -4.09
C VAL A 294 3.08 9.15 -5.18
N PRO A 295 2.20 10.15 -5.39
CA PRO A 295 1.28 10.14 -6.52
C PRO A 295 2.02 9.98 -7.84
N HIS A 296 1.56 9.10 -8.72
CA HIS A 296 2.27 8.73 -9.95
C HIS A 296 2.67 9.94 -10.79
N GLY A 297 1.73 10.84 -11.10
CA GLY A 297 2.01 12.06 -11.86
C GLY A 297 2.99 13.02 -11.18
N LEU A 298 3.06 13.01 -9.85
CA LEU A 298 4.08 13.75 -9.10
C LEU A 298 5.47 13.14 -9.33
N GLY A 299 5.57 11.81 -9.26
CA GLY A 299 6.75 11.04 -9.64
C GLY A 299 7.20 11.35 -11.07
N VAL A 300 6.26 11.34 -12.03
CA VAL A 300 6.54 11.61 -13.45
C VAL A 300 7.13 13.01 -13.60
N THR A 301 6.56 14.00 -12.91
CA THR A 301 7.05 15.37 -12.92
C THR A 301 8.47 15.51 -12.35
N TYR A 302 8.81 14.75 -11.29
CA TYR A 302 10.20 14.66 -10.82
C TYR A 302 11.12 13.97 -11.83
N GLY A 303 10.67 12.90 -12.48
CA GLY A 303 11.45 12.23 -13.52
C GLY A 303 11.69 13.10 -14.75
N MET A 304 10.75 14.00 -15.09
CA MET A 304 10.94 15.02 -16.12
C MET A 304 12.07 15.98 -15.77
N LEU A 305 12.18 16.42 -14.50
CA LEU A 305 13.30 17.25 -14.03
C LEU A 305 14.65 16.51 -14.13
N SER A 306 14.66 15.20 -13.87
CA SER A 306 15.87 14.38 -14.05
C SER A 306 16.28 14.32 -15.52
N SER A 307 15.31 14.13 -16.41
CA SER A 307 15.54 14.07 -17.86
C SER A 307 15.99 15.41 -18.44
N SER A 308 15.40 16.53 -17.98
CA SER A 308 15.81 17.88 -18.42
C SER A 308 17.22 18.23 -17.93
N PHE A 309 17.58 17.83 -16.70
CA PHE A 309 18.93 17.97 -16.17
C PHE A 309 19.95 17.18 -17.00
N ALA A 310 19.67 15.92 -17.31
CA ALA A 310 20.54 15.11 -18.16
C ALA A 310 20.69 15.73 -19.56
N ALA A 311 19.60 16.20 -20.17
CA ALA A 311 19.63 16.85 -21.47
C ALA A 311 20.49 18.13 -21.47
N GLU A 312 20.43 18.96 -20.44
CA GLU A 312 21.28 20.13 -20.30
C GLU A 312 22.76 19.75 -20.15
N ARG A 313 23.07 18.78 -19.27
CA ARG A 313 24.46 18.33 -19.04
C ARG A 313 25.12 17.73 -20.28
N LEU A 314 24.33 17.16 -21.17
CA LEU A 314 24.77 16.64 -22.47
C LEU A 314 24.85 17.71 -23.56
N GLY A 315 24.46 18.96 -23.28
CA GLY A 315 24.40 20.04 -24.27
C GLY A 315 23.26 19.89 -25.29
N ILE A 316 22.26 19.06 -25.00
CA ILE A 316 21.09 18.81 -25.84
C ILE A 316 20.03 19.91 -25.63
N MET A 317 19.82 20.32 -24.39
CA MET A 317 18.89 21.37 -24.00
C MET A 317 19.67 22.61 -23.53
N ALA A 318 19.30 23.79 -24.02
CA ALA A 318 19.91 25.03 -23.56
C ALA A 318 19.45 25.36 -22.12
N PRO A 319 20.29 25.99 -21.28
CA PRO A 319 19.91 26.34 -19.90
C PRO A 319 18.61 27.15 -19.80
N GLU A 320 18.38 28.07 -20.74
CA GLU A 320 17.16 28.90 -20.78
C GLU A 320 15.90 28.08 -21.12
N ASP A 321 16.05 27.03 -21.93
CA ASP A 321 14.94 26.14 -22.29
C ASP A 321 14.68 25.12 -21.17
N ARG A 322 15.73 24.67 -20.47
CA ARG A 322 15.59 23.89 -19.24
C ARG A 322 14.86 24.68 -18.17
N GLN A 323 15.21 25.94 -17.95
CA GLN A 323 14.54 26.77 -16.94
C GLN A 323 13.03 26.84 -17.20
N LYS A 324 12.59 27.10 -18.45
CA LYS A 324 11.16 27.14 -18.79
C LYS A 324 10.46 25.79 -18.59
N HIS A 325 11.14 24.69 -18.91
CA HIS A 325 10.63 23.34 -18.68
C HIS A 325 10.47 23.06 -17.18
N ASP A 326 11.50 23.36 -16.39
CA ASP A 326 11.51 23.11 -14.96
C ASP A 326 10.49 24.02 -14.25
N ASP A 327 10.31 25.27 -14.69
CA ASP A 327 9.26 26.19 -14.19
C ASP A 327 7.85 25.59 -14.36
N LEU A 328 7.58 24.94 -15.49
CA LEU A 328 6.31 24.23 -15.72
C LEU A 328 6.13 23.09 -14.72
N CYS A 329 7.18 22.30 -14.48
CA CYS A 329 7.16 21.20 -13.49
C CYS A 329 6.93 21.73 -12.07
N TRP A 330 7.63 22.82 -11.69
CA TRP A 330 7.54 23.44 -10.38
C TRP A 330 6.20 24.10 -10.08
N LEU A 331 5.35 24.34 -11.09
CA LEU A 331 3.95 24.67 -10.83
C LEU A 331 3.31 23.56 -9.99
N LEU A 332 3.51 22.28 -10.32
CA LEU A 332 2.93 21.17 -9.56
C LEU A 332 3.73 20.86 -8.29
N LEU A 333 5.05 20.70 -8.41
CA LEU A 333 5.88 20.13 -7.33
C LEU A 333 5.97 21.00 -6.07
N LYS A 334 5.81 22.32 -6.19
CA LYS A 334 5.79 23.22 -5.02
C LYS A 334 4.55 23.04 -4.13
N ARG A 335 3.50 22.40 -4.64
CA ARG A 335 2.22 22.19 -3.94
C ARG A 335 2.20 20.88 -3.15
N TRP A 336 3.00 19.91 -3.57
CA TRP A 336 3.18 18.62 -2.90
C TRP A 336 4.63 18.17 -3.08
N PRO A 337 5.55 18.60 -2.19
CA PRO A 337 6.94 18.14 -2.25
C PRO A 337 7.05 16.66 -1.86
N LEU A 338 8.15 16.01 -2.23
CA LEU A 338 8.40 14.63 -1.80
C LEU A 338 8.42 14.50 -0.27
N PRO A 339 7.90 13.40 0.29
CA PRO A 339 7.96 13.14 1.72
C PRO A 339 9.40 13.07 2.24
N GLU A 340 9.62 13.52 3.48
CA GLU A 340 10.89 13.33 4.18
C GLU A 340 10.77 12.20 5.23
N PRO A 341 11.84 11.41 5.47
CA PRO A 341 13.14 11.50 4.81
C PRO A 341 13.11 10.96 3.37
N LYS A 342 13.82 11.62 2.46
CA LYS A 342 14.09 11.08 1.12
C LYS A 342 14.85 9.74 1.18
N PRO A 343 14.53 8.78 0.29
CA PRO A 343 15.32 7.57 0.14
C PRO A 343 16.74 7.91 -0.34
N SER A 344 17.69 6.99 -0.14
CA SER A 344 19.07 7.23 -0.58
C SER A 344 19.19 7.27 -2.11
N VAL A 345 20.19 8.01 -2.61
CA VAL A 345 20.53 8.02 -4.04
C VAL A 345 20.75 6.60 -4.54
N GLU A 346 21.43 5.77 -3.75
CA GLU A 346 21.76 4.39 -4.06
C GLU A 346 20.50 3.51 -4.19
N THR A 347 19.50 3.71 -3.32
CA THR A 347 18.21 3.01 -3.39
C THR A 347 17.46 3.36 -4.68
N VAL A 348 17.35 4.64 -5.01
CA VAL A 348 16.65 5.09 -6.22
C VAL A 348 17.37 4.60 -7.47
N MET A 349 18.71 4.71 -7.51
CA MET A 349 19.51 4.23 -8.64
C MET A 349 19.40 2.72 -8.83
N ALA A 350 19.42 1.92 -7.76
CA ALA A 350 19.27 0.47 -7.87
C ALA A 350 17.92 0.06 -8.50
N LEU A 351 16.86 0.82 -8.26
CA LEU A 351 15.55 0.61 -8.85
C LEU A 351 15.49 1.12 -10.30
N ALA A 352 16.06 2.30 -10.58
CA ALA A 352 16.11 2.88 -11.93
C ALA A 352 16.86 1.97 -12.92
N MET A 353 17.93 1.32 -12.47
CA MET A 353 18.73 0.40 -13.28
C MET A 353 18.03 -0.93 -13.57
N ARG A 354 16.85 -1.18 -12.98
CA ARG A 354 15.97 -2.33 -13.24
C ARG A 354 14.73 -1.96 -14.05
N ASP A 355 14.67 -0.74 -14.61
CA ASP A 355 13.53 -0.29 -15.40
C ASP A 355 13.30 -1.18 -16.64
N SER A 356 12.04 -1.41 -17.00
CA SER A 356 11.65 -2.30 -18.09
C SER A 356 12.07 -1.83 -19.48
N LYS A 357 12.42 -0.54 -19.64
CA LYS A 357 12.97 -0.02 -20.90
C LYS A 357 14.41 -0.48 -21.11
N ARG A 358 15.07 -1.00 -20.07
CA ARG A 358 16.45 -1.44 -20.15
C ARG A 358 16.62 -2.58 -21.15
N GLY A 359 17.55 -2.42 -22.09
CA GLY A 359 17.83 -3.39 -23.17
C GLY A 359 17.14 -3.07 -24.50
N LEU A 360 16.29 -2.04 -24.56
CA LEU A 360 15.71 -1.55 -25.82
C LEU A 360 16.69 -0.70 -26.64
N THR A 361 17.74 -0.14 -26.01
CA THR A 361 18.65 0.81 -26.66
C THR A 361 20.09 0.33 -26.78
N SER A 362 20.39 -0.93 -26.38
CA SER A 362 21.76 -1.45 -26.29
C SER A 362 22.68 -0.56 -25.44
N GLU A 363 22.13 -0.05 -24.34
CA GLU A 363 22.82 0.73 -23.32
C GLU A 363 23.82 -0.13 -22.54
N ALA A 364 24.94 0.48 -22.15
CA ALA A 364 25.97 -0.13 -21.32
C ALA A 364 25.53 -0.27 -19.85
N ASP A 365 26.32 -0.98 -19.05
CA ASP A 365 26.03 -1.22 -17.63
C ASP A 365 25.88 0.08 -16.81
N ASP A 366 26.57 1.14 -17.22
CA ASP A 366 26.59 2.48 -16.62
C ASP A 366 25.72 3.51 -17.37
N GLU A 367 24.89 3.07 -18.31
CA GLU A 367 23.96 3.91 -19.05
C GLU A 367 22.50 3.64 -18.63
N ILE A 368 21.66 4.65 -18.79
CA ILE A 368 20.22 4.60 -18.61
C ILE A 368 19.53 5.26 -19.79
N SER A 369 18.30 4.86 -20.08
CA SER A 369 17.55 5.35 -21.24
C SER A 369 16.23 6.01 -20.83
N ASP A 370 16.00 7.19 -21.39
CA ASP A 370 14.73 7.91 -21.27
C ASP A 370 14.49 8.80 -22.51
N VAL A 371 13.30 9.37 -22.63
CA VAL A 371 13.00 10.38 -23.64
C VAL A 371 13.69 11.69 -23.24
N LEU A 372 14.39 12.34 -24.17
CA LEU A 372 15.02 13.65 -23.93
C LEU A 372 14.43 14.70 -24.88
N LEU A 373 14.41 15.95 -24.43
CA LEU A 373 13.94 17.10 -25.20
C LEU A 373 15.10 18.04 -25.50
N ARG A 374 15.06 18.71 -26.64
CA ARG A 374 15.91 19.89 -26.91
C ARG A 374 15.32 21.14 -26.29
N LYS A 375 13.99 21.22 -26.26
CA LYS A 375 13.14 22.21 -25.61
C LYS A 375 11.71 21.65 -25.56
N MET A 376 10.81 22.29 -24.82
CA MET A 376 9.39 21.91 -24.85
C MET A 376 8.85 21.89 -26.28
N GLY A 377 8.18 20.81 -26.67
CA GLY A 377 7.68 20.61 -28.04
C GLY A 377 8.70 20.06 -29.05
N ASP A 378 9.96 19.86 -28.67
CA ASP A 378 11.03 19.36 -29.56
C ASP A 378 11.76 18.17 -28.91
N ILE A 379 11.28 16.97 -29.24
CA ILE A 379 11.80 15.69 -28.74
C ILE A 379 13.05 15.30 -29.54
N VAL A 380 14.07 14.76 -28.88
CA VAL A 380 15.27 14.23 -29.55
C VAL A 380 14.90 12.99 -30.38
N PRO A 381 15.03 13.03 -31.72
CA PRO A 381 14.72 11.86 -32.53
C PRO A 381 15.85 10.84 -32.43
N THR A 382 15.50 9.59 -32.14
CA THR A 382 16.46 8.46 -32.10
C THR A 382 15.96 7.29 -32.94
N LYS A 383 16.88 6.40 -33.34
CA LYS A 383 16.54 5.14 -34.05
C LYS A 383 15.89 4.10 -33.13
N THR A 384 15.86 4.36 -31.83
CA THR A 384 15.38 3.49 -30.75
C THR A 384 14.06 4.04 -30.20
N ASN A 385 13.10 4.32 -31.08
CA ASN A 385 11.77 4.81 -30.72
C ASN A 385 11.79 6.04 -29.79
N MET A 386 12.61 7.05 -30.10
CA MET A 386 12.75 8.30 -29.33
C MET A 386 13.40 8.17 -27.93
N LEU A 387 13.91 6.99 -27.57
CA LEU A 387 14.70 6.81 -26.35
C LEU A 387 16.15 7.25 -26.59
N SER A 388 16.67 8.11 -25.72
CA SER A 388 18.06 8.52 -25.67
C SER A 388 18.74 7.85 -24.48
N LYS A 389 19.93 7.30 -24.69
CA LYS A 389 20.76 6.74 -23.63
C LYS A 389 21.77 7.77 -23.13
N PHE A 390 22.03 7.76 -21.84
CA PHE A 390 22.97 8.68 -21.20
C PHE A 390 23.57 8.07 -19.92
N PRO A 391 24.71 8.59 -19.41
CA PRO A 391 25.34 8.07 -18.21
C PRO A 391 24.43 8.12 -16.99
N CYS A 392 24.32 7.02 -16.25
CA CYS A 392 23.49 6.93 -15.04
C CYS A 392 24.00 7.88 -13.93
N SER A 393 25.26 8.30 -13.98
CA SER A 393 25.85 9.29 -13.06
C SER A 393 25.11 10.63 -13.09
N LEU A 394 24.54 11.02 -14.24
CA LEU A 394 23.77 12.27 -14.34
C LEU A 394 22.46 12.21 -13.54
N VAL A 395 21.85 11.03 -13.41
CA VAL A 395 20.68 10.82 -12.55
C VAL A 395 21.10 10.90 -11.08
N ALA A 396 22.22 10.29 -10.71
CA ALA A 396 22.75 10.35 -9.35
C ALA A 396 23.10 11.79 -8.94
N GLU A 397 23.79 12.54 -9.81
CA GLU A 397 24.09 13.97 -9.61
C GLU A 397 22.82 14.79 -9.42
N TRP A 398 21.80 14.53 -10.25
CA TRP A 398 20.50 15.20 -10.12
C TRP A 398 19.83 14.87 -8.77
N LEU A 399 19.79 13.60 -8.36
CA LEU A 399 19.20 13.18 -7.08
C LEU A 399 19.88 13.89 -5.90
N VAL A 400 21.22 13.95 -5.89
CA VAL A 400 21.98 14.71 -4.89
C VAL A 400 21.58 16.18 -4.90
N SER A 401 21.48 16.80 -6.08
CA SER A 401 21.07 18.21 -6.20
C SER A 401 19.65 18.49 -5.70
N MET A 402 18.78 17.46 -5.68
CA MET A 402 17.42 17.51 -5.16
C MET A 402 17.32 17.18 -3.65
N GLY A 403 18.46 16.98 -3.00
CA GLY A 403 18.56 16.73 -1.56
C GLY A 403 18.31 15.29 -1.14
N PHE A 404 18.43 14.32 -2.06
CA PHE A 404 18.44 12.90 -1.67
C PHE A 404 19.77 12.59 -0.94
N PRO A 405 19.74 11.92 0.21
CA PRO A 405 20.96 11.60 0.94
C PRO A 405 21.82 10.62 0.12
N SER A 406 23.11 10.92 0.00
CA SER A 406 24.12 9.98 -0.51
C SER A 406 25.04 9.54 0.62
N SER A 407 25.68 8.40 0.44
CA SER A 407 26.60 7.82 1.42
C SER A 407 27.94 8.56 1.58
N GLU A 408 28.18 9.67 0.86
CA GLU A 408 29.40 10.51 1.01
C GLU A 408 29.35 11.34 2.31
N GLY A 409 29.60 10.68 3.44
CA GLY A 409 29.67 11.29 4.78
C GLY A 409 29.70 10.29 5.93
N ALA A 410 29.37 9.02 5.69
CA ALA A 410 29.64 7.94 6.63
C ALA A 410 31.00 7.31 6.31
N SER A 411 31.83 7.07 7.34
CA SER A 411 33.08 6.31 7.16
C SER A 411 32.80 4.97 6.44
N PRO A 412 33.68 4.53 5.53
CA PRO A 412 33.44 3.33 4.75
C PRO A 412 33.35 2.11 5.66
N ILE A 413 32.16 1.51 5.72
CA ILE A 413 32.03 0.11 6.10
C ILE A 413 32.71 -0.67 4.96
N PRO A 414 33.69 -1.56 5.24
CA PRO A 414 34.36 -2.31 4.20
C PRO A 414 33.34 -3.05 3.33
N GLU A 415 33.54 -3.07 2.01
CA GLU A 415 32.78 -3.92 1.08
C GLU A 415 32.87 -5.38 1.55
N VAL A 416 31.86 -5.82 2.29
CA VAL A 416 31.67 -7.23 2.59
C VAL A 416 31.01 -7.83 1.35
N LYS A 417 31.69 -8.82 0.73
CA LYS A 417 31.11 -9.58 -0.38
C LYS A 417 29.76 -10.14 0.07
N ALA A 418 28.69 -9.75 -0.62
CA ALA A 418 27.35 -10.25 -0.34
C ALA A 418 27.34 -11.79 -0.38
N VAL A 419 26.80 -12.41 0.67
CA VAL A 419 26.56 -13.85 0.73
C VAL A 419 25.52 -14.20 -0.33
N ALA A 420 25.84 -15.13 -1.24
CA ALA A 420 24.92 -15.51 -2.31
C ALA A 420 23.70 -16.26 -1.74
N ASP A 421 22.53 -16.13 -2.39
CA ASP A 421 21.30 -16.81 -1.94
C ASP A 421 21.46 -18.33 -1.79
N SER A 422 22.25 -18.96 -2.66
CA SER A 422 22.58 -20.39 -2.57
C SER A 422 23.37 -20.74 -1.31
N GLU A 423 24.21 -19.82 -0.83
CA GLU A 423 24.96 -20.00 0.41
C GLU A 423 24.05 -19.77 1.61
N CYS A 424 23.16 -18.77 1.57
CA CYS A 424 22.14 -18.56 2.60
C CYS A 424 21.21 -19.77 2.79
N GLU A 425 20.76 -20.39 1.70
CA GLU A 425 19.95 -21.63 1.76
C GLU A 425 20.75 -22.81 2.34
N ALA A 426 22.04 -22.92 2.03
CA ALA A 426 22.89 -23.95 2.63
C ALA A 426 23.10 -23.74 4.14
N LEU A 427 23.19 -22.49 4.60
CA LEU A 427 23.24 -22.16 6.03
C LEU A 427 21.93 -22.56 6.74
N LEU A 428 20.78 -22.25 6.13
CA LEU A 428 19.47 -22.64 6.66
C LEU A 428 19.32 -24.18 6.75
N GLU A 429 19.80 -24.91 5.76
CA GLU A 429 19.80 -26.39 5.77
C GLU A 429 20.75 -26.97 6.84
N SER A 430 21.89 -26.32 7.07
CA SER A 430 22.84 -26.73 8.11
C SER A 430 22.21 -26.60 9.50
N VAL A 431 21.57 -25.46 9.79
CA VAL A 431 20.83 -25.22 11.06
C VAL A 431 19.64 -26.18 11.23
N ASN A 432 19.11 -26.72 10.13
CA ASN A 432 18.01 -27.68 10.13
C ASN A 432 18.45 -29.11 10.44
N SER A 433 19.58 -29.55 9.86
CA SER A 433 19.97 -30.97 9.82
C SER A 433 20.95 -31.37 10.93
N LEU A 434 21.67 -30.42 11.51
CA LEU A 434 22.78 -30.68 12.43
C LEU A 434 22.38 -30.45 13.89
N ASP A 435 22.96 -31.24 14.80
CA ASP A 435 22.84 -30.96 16.24
C ASP A 435 23.75 -29.79 16.68
N ASP A 436 23.61 -29.31 17.92
CA ASP A 436 24.38 -28.15 18.41
C ASP A 436 25.90 -28.41 18.43
N THR A 437 26.33 -29.67 18.58
CA THR A 437 27.75 -30.06 18.58
C THR A 437 28.32 -29.99 17.16
N GLU A 438 27.56 -30.51 16.19
CA GLU A 438 27.91 -30.47 14.77
C GLU A 438 27.89 -29.04 14.21
N LEU A 439 26.93 -28.21 14.64
CA LEU A 439 26.87 -26.79 14.30
C LEU A 439 28.09 -26.03 14.83
N ALA A 440 28.47 -26.26 16.09
CA ALA A 440 29.67 -25.66 16.66
C ALA A 440 30.95 -26.07 15.89
N ALA A 441 31.05 -27.34 15.49
CA ALA A 441 32.16 -27.83 14.66
C ALA A 441 32.24 -27.14 13.28
N GLN A 442 31.12 -26.61 12.78
CA GLN A 442 31.03 -25.86 11.52
C GLN A 442 31.05 -24.33 11.71
N GLY A 443 31.42 -23.86 12.91
CA GLY A 443 31.57 -22.43 13.20
C GLY A 443 30.25 -21.68 13.38
N PHE A 444 29.17 -22.38 13.71
CA PHE A 444 27.94 -21.75 14.19
C PHE A 444 27.98 -21.60 15.72
N GLU A 445 27.38 -20.53 16.22
CA GLU A 445 27.17 -20.26 17.64
C GLU A 445 25.66 -20.33 17.93
N PRO A 446 25.15 -21.41 18.55
CA PRO A 446 23.76 -21.49 18.96
C PRO A 446 23.42 -20.36 19.94
N MET A 447 22.40 -19.54 19.62
CA MET A 447 22.04 -18.38 20.43
C MET A 447 20.80 -18.67 21.30
N THR A 448 19.71 -19.05 20.65
CA THR A 448 18.41 -19.22 21.31
C THR A 448 17.61 -20.31 20.62
N VAL A 449 16.99 -21.16 21.42
CA VAL A 449 16.01 -22.15 20.96
C VAL A 449 14.63 -21.69 21.43
N GLY A 450 13.87 -21.06 20.55
CA GLY A 450 12.47 -20.73 20.76
C GLY A 450 11.56 -21.92 20.45
N PHE A 451 10.26 -21.78 20.74
CA PHE A 451 9.29 -22.81 20.35
C PHE A 451 9.07 -22.86 18.84
N ALA A 452 9.03 -21.68 18.20
CA ALA A 452 8.74 -21.51 16.78
C ALA A 452 10.00 -21.37 15.92
N ASN A 453 11.19 -21.33 16.52
CA ASN A 453 12.43 -21.03 15.80
C ASN A 453 13.69 -21.59 16.47
N ARG A 454 14.72 -21.83 15.66
CA ARG A 454 16.10 -22.10 16.09
C ARG A 454 17.00 -21.01 15.54
N VAL A 455 17.77 -20.37 16.42
CA VAL A 455 18.61 -19.21 16.07
C VAL A 455 20.07 -19.51 16.34
N CYS A 456 20.91 -19.35 15.32
CA CYS A 456 22.36 -19.50 15.39
C CYS A 456 23.04 -18.26 14.82
N ALA A 457 24.15 -17.84 15.39
CA ALA A 457 25.06 -16.90 14.74
C ALA A 457 26.12 -17.65 13.93
N ALA A 458 26.64 -17.01 12.90
CA ALA A 458 27.80 -17.49 12.15
C ALA A 458 28.58 -16.31 11.57
N GLU A 459 29.79 -16.55 11.09
CA GLU A 459 30.56 -15.57 10.32
C GLU A 459 30.83 -16.12 8.91
N ARG A 460 30.52 -15.35 7.86
CA ARG A 460 30.80 -15.72 6.46
C ARG A 460 31.38 -14.53 5.72
N HIS A 461 32.50 -14.75 5.03
CA HIS A 461 33.24 -13.70 4.31
C HIS A 461 33.56 -12.45 5.16
N GLY A 462 33.77 -12.62 6.47
CA GLY A 462 33.98 -11.53 7.42
C GLY A 462 32.69 -10.80 7.84
N GLN A 463 31.52 -11.29 7.44
CA GLN A 463 30.21 -10.79 7.84
C GLN A 463 29.66 -11.59 9.02
N PRO A 464 29.34 -10.94 10.17
CA PRO A 464 28.63 -11.61 11.25
C PRO A 464 27.12 -11.69 10.92
N LEU A 465 26.59 -12.90 10.96
CA LEU A 465 25.23 -13.25 10.56
C LEU A 465 24.47 -13.88 11.71
N VAL A 466 23.14 -13.75 11.65
CA VAL A 466 22.18 -14.53 12.43
C VAL A 466 21.31 -15.33 11.45
N ILE A 467 21.22 -16.62 11.69
CA ILE A 467 20.43 -17.57 10.93
C ILE A 467 19.26 -18.00 11.81
N LYS A 468 18.04 -17.63 11.41
CA LYS A 468 16.79 -17.97 12.10
C LYS A 468 16.02 -18.97 11.25
N ARG A 469 15.97 -20.23 11.70
CA ARG A 469 15.13 -21.28 11.10
C ARG A 469 13.78 -21.29 11.79
N TYR A 470 12.68 -21.30 11.03
CA TYR A 470 11.35 -21.51 11.59
C TYR A 470 11.03 -22.99 11.77
N THR A 471 10.31 -23.33 12.84
CA THR A 471 9.71 -24.65 13.03
C THR A 471 8.26 -24.62 12.54
N ASP A 472 7.65 -25.79 12.36
CA ASP A 472 6.26 -25.88 11.88
C ASP A 472 5.25 -25.15 12.78
N LEU A 473 5.62 -24.89 14.05
CA LEU A 473 4.83 -24.14 15.00
C LEU A 473 4.62 -22.67 14.60
N VAL A 474 5.48 -22.08 13.76
CA VAL A 474 5.26 -20.70 13.26
C VAL A 474 3.99 -20.64 12.40
N PHE A 475 3.69 -21.72 11.65
CA PHE A 475 2.54 -21.79 10.76
C PHE A 475 1.21 -21.92 11.52
N LEU A 476 1.23 -22.13 12.84
CA LEU A 476 0.03 -21.97 13.67
C LEU A 476 -0.47 -20.52 13.70
N ARG A 477 0.42 -19.56 13.47
CA ARG A 477 0.15 -18.13 13.67
C ARG A 477 0.26 -17.33 12.37
N LEU A 478 1.08 -17.80 11.42
CA LEU A 478 1.32 -17.14 10.14
C LEU A 478 0.96 -18.05 8.96
N SER A 479 0.78 -17.45 7.79
CA SER A 479 0.87 -18.15 6.52
C SER A 479 2.33 -18.17 6.03
N PRO A 480 2.73 -19.17 5.22
CA PRO A 480 4.09 -19.24 4.69
C PRO A 480 4.56 -17.98 3.94
N GLU A 481 3.64 -17.29 3.29
CA GLU A 481 3.90 -16.10 2.47
C GLU A 481 4.14 -14.83 3.33
N ALA A 482 3.68 -14.82 4.58
CA ALA A 482 3.88 -13.70 5.51
C ALA A 482 5.21 -13.79 6.29
N ILE A 483 5.91 -14.94 6.19
CA ILE A 483 7.17 -15.17 6.90
C ILE A 483 8.25 -14.20 6.41
N GLY A 484 8.91 -13.53 7.36
CA GLY A 484 10.00 -12.62 7.07
C GLY A 484 9.59 -11.29 6.44
N ALA A 485 8.30 -11.11 6.09
CA ALA A 485 7.84 -9.88 5.44
C ALA A 485 8.00 -8.66 6.35
N VAL A 486 7.66 -8.80 7.63
CA VAL A 486 7.86 -7.73 8.62
C VAL A 486 9.32 -7.62 9.03
N ASP A 487 10.06 -8.72 9.13
CA ASP A 487 11.51 -8.69 9.39
C ASP A 487 12.27 -7.89 8.30
N SER A 488 11.99 -8.17 7.02
CA SER A 488 12.59 -7.45 5.89
C SER A 488 12.21 -5.97 5.90
N LEU A 489 10.92 -5.66 6.06
CA LEU A 489 10.44 -4.28 6.14
C LEU A 489 11.06 -3.51 7.31
N ALA A 490 11.13 -4.12 8.49
CA ALA A 490 11.74 -3.51 9.66
C ALA A 490 13.25 -3.34 9.49
N GLY A 491 13.93 -4.28 8.81
CA GLY A 491 15.35 -4.17 8.45
C GLY A 491 15.62 -3.03 7.46
N GLU A 492 14.80 -2.91 6.41
CA GLU A 492 14.86 -1.83 5.42
C GLU A 492 14.62 -0.45 6.04
N ALA A 493 13.66 -0.37 6.97
CA ALA A 493 13.37 0.84 7.74
C ALA A 493 14.41 1.16 8.83
N GLY A 494 15.39 0.28 9.04
CA GLY A 494 16.39 0.41 10.08
C GLY A 494 15.80 0.34 11.50
N VAL A 495 14.65 -0.29 11.68
CA VAL A 495 14.05 -0.60 12.99
C VAL A 495 14.58 -1.93 13.52
N GLY A 496 14.83 -2.89 12.63
CA GLY A 496 15.39 -4.20 12.92
C GLY A 496 16.73 -4.48 12.22
N PRO A 497 17.21 -5.73 12.27
CA PRO A 497 18.41 -6.17 11.55
C PRO A 497 18.15 -6.20 10.05
N ARG A 498 19.17 -5.91 9.24
CA ARG A 498 19.06 -6.11 7.78
C ARG A 498 18.87 -7.59 7.48
N VAL A 499 17.85 -7.92 6.69
CA VAL A 499 17.62 -9.29 6.20
C VAL A 499 18.38 -9.45 4.88
N PHE A 500 19.32 -10.40 4.84
CA PHE A 500 20.08 -10.74 3.64
C PHE A 500 19.36 -11.77 2.77
N HIS A 501 18.61 -12.67 3.42
CA HIS A 501 17.87 -13.71 2.73
C HIS A 501 16.62 -14.06 3.54
N SER A 502 15.50 -14.26 2.82
CA SER A 502 14.23 -14.69 3.39
C SER A 502 13.61 -15.77 2.53
N SER A 503 13.25 -16.89 3.15
CA SER A 503 12.49 -17.97 2.53
C SER A 503 11.52 -18.58 3.54
N PRO A 504 10.54 -19.39 3.10
CA PRO A 504 9.65 -20.10 4.03
C PRO A 504 10.38 -21.00 5.04
N ARG A 505 11.67 -21.29 4.79
CA ARG A 505 12.51 -22.05 5.70
C ARG A 505 13.07 -21.17 6.81
N GLY A 506 13.41 -19.91 6.55
CA GLY A 506 14.01 -19.06 7.56
C GLY A 506 14.62 -17.79 7.00
N LEU A 507 15.32 -17.10 7.88
CA LEU A 507 15.98 -15.83 7.60
C LEU A 507 17.49 -15.96 7.81
N VAL A 508 18.26 -15.30 6.95
CA VAL A 508 19.65 -14.95 7.22
C VAL A 508 19.71 -13.43 7.32
N MET A 509 20.14 -12.92 8.46
CA MET A 509 20.10 -11.50 8.79
C MET A 509 21.39 -11.02 9.45
N GLU A 510 21.54 -9.71 9.55
CA GLU A 510 22.63 -9.04 10.25
C GLU A 510 22.67 -9.43 11.73
N ARG A 511 23.87 -9.72 12.24
CA ARG A 511 24.11 -9.80 13.69
C ARG A 511 24.27 -8.39 14.24
N LEU A 512 23.28 -7.92 14.99
CA LEU A 512 23.35 -6.64 15.69
C LEU A 512 24.29 -6.72 16.89
N GLU A 513 25.06 -5.67 17.12
CA GLU A 513 25.81 -5.49 18.36
C GLU A 513 24.89 -5.04 19.49
N GLY A 514 25.16 -5.46 20.73
CA GLY A 514 24.41 -5.05 21.90
C GLY A 514 23.96 -6.20 22.81
N ARG A 515 23.14 -5.84 23.80
CA ARG A 515 22.48 -6.81 24.69
C ARG A 515 20.99 -6.84 24.43
N THR A 516 20.38 -8.01 24.57
CA THR A 516 18.92 -8.13 24.71
C THR A 516 18.46 -7.56 26.06
N LEU A 517 17.28 -6.96 26.10
CA LEU A 517 16.71 -6.46 27.36
C LEU A 517 15.99 -7.56 28.14
N GLU A 518 15.93 -7.38 29.46
CA GLU A 518 15.17 -8.20 30.40
C GLU A 518 13.93 -7.46 30.88
N GLU A 519 12.96 -8.19 31.46
CA GLU A 519 11.75 -7.61 32.04
C GLU A 519 12.05 -6.46 33.01
N ALA A 520 13.11 -6.60 33.81
CA ALA A 520 13.48 -5.60 34.80
C ALA A 520 13.96 -4.28 34.18
N ASP A 521 14.48 -4.27 32.95
CA ASP A 521 14.93 -3.04 32.28
C ASP A 521 13.77 -2.05 32.07
N MET A 522 12.57 -2.56 31.78
CA MET A 522 11.38 -1.73 31.58
C MET A 522 10.83 -1.11 32.87
N HIS A 523 11.36 -1.49 34.03
CA HIS A 523 10.82 -1.10 35.34
C HIS A 523 11.80 -0.37 36.26
N ARG A 524 13.10 -0.32 35.92
CA ARG A 524 14.16 0.28 36.75
C ARG A 524 14.29 1.81 36.63
N GLY A 525 13.51 2.46 35.76
CA GLY A 525 13.50 3.91 35.59
C GLY A 525 14.67 4.47 34.76
N ASP A 526 15.28 3.66 33.88
CA ASP A 526 16.28 4.12 32.90
C ASP A 526 15.58 4.88 31.76
N LEU A 527 15.39 6.18 31.95
CA LEU A 527 14.63 7.02 31.02
C LEU A 527 15.23 7.07 29.61
N PRO A 528 16.55 7.23 29.40
CA PRO A 528 17.14 7.17 28.07
C PRO A 528 16.88 5.85 27.34
N LEU A 529 17.03 4.71 28.04
CA LEU A 529 16.73 3.40 27.47
C LEU A 529 15.25 3.31 27.09
N LEU A 530 14.34 3.65 28.01
CA LEU A 530 12.90 3.63 27.76
C LEU A 530 12.51 4.52 26.57
N GLY A 531 13.11 5.70 26.45
CA GLY A 531 12.93 6.60 25.33
C GLY A 531 13.39 5.99 24.00
N ALA A 532 14.57 5.35 23.97
CA ALA A 532 15.07 4.68 22.77
C ALA A 532 14.16 3.53 22.33
N VAL A 533 13.69 2.70 23.27
CA VAL A 533 12.76 1.59 22.98
C VAL A 533 11.41 2.12 22.49
N ALA A 534 10.87 3.17 23.12
CA ALA A 534 9.63 3.80 22.71
C ALA A 534 9.71 4.36 21.28
N GLN A 535 10.83 5.00 20.94
CA GLN A 535 11.07 5.53 19.59
C GLN A 535 11.22 4.43 18.55
N ALA A 536 11.91 3.33 18.87
CA ALA A 536 12.00 2.17 17.97
C ALA A 536 10.62 1.54 17.70
N LEU A 537 9.78 1.40 18.73
CA LEU A 537 8.41 0.89 18.59
C LEU A 537 7.51 1.87 17.83
N ALA A 538 7.60 3.17 18.13
CA ALA A 538 6.87 4.21 17.41
C ALA A 538 7.19 4.22 15.91
N ARG A 539 8.46 4.00 15.55
CA ARG A 539 8.88 3.83 14.15
C ARG A 539 8.24 2.59 13.52
N LEU A 540 8.27 1.44 14.19
CA LEU A 540 7.61 0.22 13.70
C LEU A 540 6.13 0.46 13.43
N HIS A 541 5.42 1.07 14.39
CA HIS A 541 3.97 1.31 14.30
C HIS A 541 3.56 2.29 13.19
N GLN A 542 4.50 3.07 12.66
CA GLN A 542 4.26 4.01 11.55
C GLN A 542 4.58 3.40 10.18
N LEU A 543 5.23 2.24 10.12
CA LEU A 543 5.48 1.57 8.85
C LEU A 543 4.17 1.00 8.28
N PRO A 544 3.98 1.04 6.96
CA PRO A 544 2.83 0.42 6.32
C PRO A 544 2.93 -1.11 6.48
N PRO A 545 1.86 -1.82 6.88
CA PRO A 545 1.91 -3.27 6.96
C PRO A 545 2.20 -3.89 5.58
N PRO A 546 3.04 -4.94 5.49
CA PRO A 546 3.27 -5.62 4.21
C PRO A 546 1.96 -6.15 3.63
N LYS A 547 1.77 -6.07 2.30
CA LYS A 547 0.57 -6.57 1.60
C LYS A 547 0.23 -8.03 1.96
N VAL A 548 1.25 -8.88 2.09
CA VAL A 548 1.09 -10.30 2.49
C VAL A 548 0.58 -10.49 3.93
N SER A 549 0.71 -9.46 4.76
CA SER A 549 0.26 -9.41 6.15
C SER A 549 -1.05 -8.61 6.31
N GLU A 550 -1.62 -8.03 5.24
CA GLU A 550 -2.88 -7.29 5.28
C GLU A 550 -4.06 -8.17 5.76
N GLY A 551 -5.06 -7.52 6.36
CA GLY A 551 -6.24 -8.16 6.96
C GLY A 551 -6.59 -7.62 8.34
N GLY A 552 -7.50 -8.30 9.03
CA GLY A 552 -7.88 -7.94 10.40
C GLY A 552 -6.73 -8.11 11.42
N PRO A 553 -6.86 -7.60 12.65
CA PRO A 553 -5.80 -7.60 13.65
C PRO A 553 -5.18 -8.98 13.90
N MET A 554 -3.84 -9.05 13.91
CA MET A 554 -3.06 -10.27 14.09
C MET A 554 -3.41 -11.02 15.37
N LEU A 555 -3.76 -10.29 16.44
CA LEU A 555 -4.28 -10.89 17.68
C LEU A 555 -5.43 -11.86 17.39
N TRP A 556 -6.41 -11.44 16.59
CA TRP A 556 -7.60 -12.24 16.34
C TRP A 556 -7.37 -13.33 15.29
N ARG A 557 -6.61 -13.05 14.24
CA ARG A 557 -6.20 -14.07 13.26
C ARG A 557 -5.48 -15.24 13.95
N THR A 558 -4.59 -14.91 14.88
CA THR A 558 -3.81 -15.87 15.65
C THR A 558 -4.69 -16.67 16.61
N VAL A 559 -5.55 -15.99 17.37
CA VAL A 559 -6.47 -16.63 18.33
C VAL A 559 -7.46 -17.55 17.63
N ASP A 560 -8.06 -17.11 16.51
CA ASP A 560 -9.04 -17.91 15.77
C ASP A 560 -8.40 -19.19 15.23
N LYS A 561 -7.22 -19.08 14.61
CA LYS A 561 -6.48 -20.24 14.10
C LYS A 561 -6.09 -21.23 15.19
N MET A 562 -5.66 -20.74 16.36
CA MET A 562 -5.38 -21.61 17.50
C MET A 562 -6.63 -22.33 18.01
N LEU A 563 -7.78 -21.65 18.06
CA LEU A 563 -9.04 -22.25 18.49
C LEU A 563 -9.56 -23.28 17.49
N GLU A 564 -9.40 -23.03 16.19
CA GLU A 564 -9.70 -24.01 15.14
C GLU A 564 -8.84 -25.27 15.30
N VAL A 565 -7.54 -25.12 15.52
CA VAL A 565 -6.65 -26.25 15.78
C VAL A 565 -7.02 -26.94 17.09
N ALA A 566 -7.30 -26.21 18.17
CA ALA A 566 -7.78 -26.76 19.44
C ALA A 566 -9.06 -27.58 19.27
N ALA A 567 -10.00 -27.12 18.44
CA ALA A 567 -11.27 -27.80 18.18
C ALA A 567 -11.11 -29.16 17.48
N GLN A 568 -10.00 -29.41 16.78
CA GLN A 568 -9.74 -30.68 16.09
C GLN A 568 -9.39 -31.82 17.07
N ARG A 569 -8.90 -31.50 18.26
CA ARG A 569 -8.49 -32.46 19.30
C ARG A 569 -9.18 -32.17 20.62
N PRO A 570 -10.53 -32.33 20.69
CA PRO A 570 -11.28 -32.07 21.90
C PRO A 570 -10.91 -33.03 23.03
N ASP A 571 -10.27 -34.17 22.75
CA ASP A 571 -9.74 -35.11 23.75
C ASP A 571 -8.58 -34.53 24.58
N LEU A 572 -7.89 -33.51 24.05
CA LEU A 572 -6.85 -32.77 24.76
C LEU A 572 -7.42 -31.54 25.50
N TRP A 573 -8.76 -31.39 25.53
CA TRP A 573 -9.46 -30.24 26.08
C TRP A 573 -10.62 -30.63 27.02
N PRO A 574 -10.83 -29.98 28.18
CA PRO A 574 -10.04 -28.90 28.77
C PRO A 574 -8.95 -29.42 29.71
N ALA A 575 -7.94 -28.58 29.96
CA ALA A 575 -7.05 -28.74 31.10
C ALA A 575 -7.79 -28.49 32.44
N GLU A 576 -7.32 -29.09 33.53
CA GLU A 576 -7.80 -28.75 34.87
C GLU A 576 -7.56 -27.25 35.15
N GLY A 577 -8.60 -26.54 35.60
CA GLY A 577 -8.56 -25.08 35.80
C GLY A 577 -8.86 -24.23 34.56
N MET A 578 -9.20 -24.86 33.41
CA MET A 578 -9.58 -24.17 32.19
C MET A 578 -11.06 -24.39 31.82
N PRO A 579 -11.74 -23.40 31.22
CA PRO A 579 -13.08 -23.60 30.70
C PRO A 579 -13.10 -24.56 29.50
N GLY A 580 -14.28 -25.12 29.22
CA GLY A 580 -14.55 -25.78 27.94
C GLY A 580 -14.39 -24.81 26.75
N LEU A 581 -14.27 -25.35 25.54
CA LEU A 581 -14.05 -24.58 24.32
C LEU A 581 -15.19 -23.57 24.06
N GLY A 582 -16.44 -23.96 24.33
CA GLY A 582 -17.61 -23.09 24.18
C GLY A 582 -17.51 -21.79 25.00
N PRO A 583 -17.31 -21.85 26.33
CA PRO A 583 -17.07 -20.66 27.14
C PRO A 583 -15.89 -19.80 26.68
N VAL A 584 -14.79 -20.39 26.21
CA VAL A 584 -13.64 -19.64 25.66
C VAL A 584 -14.04 -18.89 24.38
N LEU A 585 -14.76 -19.53 23.47
CA LEU A 585 -15.27 -18.89 22.25
C LEU A 585 -16.17 -17.70 22.56
N VAL A 586 -17.07 -17.83 23.54
CA VAL A 586 -17.94 -16.73 23.99
C VAL A 586 -17.10 -15.54 24.50
N GLU A 587 -16.05 -15.83 25.27
CA GLU A 587 -15.19 -14.78 25.81
C GLU A 587 -14.37 -14.09 24.72
N VAL A 588 -13.85 -14.82 23.73
CA VAL A 588 -13.17 -14.25 22.56
C VAL A 588 -14.11 -13.38 21.74
N MET A 589 -15.35 -13.82 21.48
CA MET A 589 -16.36 -13.00 20.80
C MET A 589 -16.64 -11.69 21.55
N ARG A 590 -16.79 -11.76 22.88
CA ARG A 590 -16.97 -10.57 23.73
C ARG A 590 -15.76 -9.63 23.67
N ALA A 591 -14.55 -10.18 23.69
CA ALA A 591 -13.32 -9.41 23.60
C ALA A 591 -13.22 -8.67 22.25
N LYS A 592 -13.51 -9.35 21.13
CA LYS A 592 -13.58 -8.74 19.80
C LYS A 592 -14.57 -7.58 19.75
N GLN A 593 -15.80 -7.78 20.22
CA GLN A 593 -16.82 -6.74 20.27
C GLN A 593 -16.39 -5.54 21.11
N THR A 594 -15.71 -5.79 22.23
CA THR A 594 -15.20 -4.73 23.11
C THR A 594 -14.17 -3.85 22.39
N LEU A 595 -13.24 -4.45 21.64
CA LEU A 595 -12.21 -3.68 20.92
C LEU A 595 -12.77 -2.92 19.72
N VAL A 596 -13.74 -3.49 19.01
CA VAL A 596 -14.45 -2.80 17.91
C VAL A 596 -15.20 -1.58 18.45
N ALA A 597 -15.90 -1.72 19.59
CA ALA A 597 -16.63 -0.62 20.21
C ALA A 597 -15.72 0.53 20.70
N HIS A 598 -14.48 0.22 21.10
CA HIS A 598 -13.50 1.22 21.53
C HIS A 598 -12.70 1.87 20.38
N GLN A 599 -12.97 1.49 19.12
CA GLN A 599 -12.24 1.99 17.95
C GLN A 599 -10.71 1.95 18.13
N ALA A 600 -10.21 0.87 18.74
CA ALA A 600 -8.80 0.78 19.11
C ALA A 600 -7.89 0.91 17.87
N LYS A 601 -6.84 1.73 17.99
CA LYS A 601 -5.96 2.07 16.86
C LYS A 601 -5.16 0.84 16.40
N VAL A 602 -5.30 0.52 15.12
CA VAL A 602 -4.52 -0.54 14.44
C VAL A 602 -3.29 0.09 13.77
N VAL A 603 -2.15 -0.56 13.93
CA VAL A 603 -0.82 -0.15 13.44
C VAL A 603 -0.10 -1.40 12.90
N LEU A 604 1.08 -1.25 12.27
CA LEU A 604 1.98 -2.38 12.11
C LEU A 604 2.56 -2.75 13.48
N GLY A 605 1.92 -3.69 14.16
CA GLY A 605 2.38 -4.17 15.46
C GLY A 605 3.48 -5.21 15.32
N HIS A 606 4.31 -5.32 16.34
CA HIS A 606 5.24 -6.44 16.51
C HIS A 606 4.50 -7.74 16.84
N GLY A 607 3.35 -7.66 17.53
CA GLY A 607 2.48 -8.80 17.83
C GLY A 607 2.94 -9.69 18.99
N ASP A 608 4.21 -9.61 19.40
CA ASP A 608 4.74 -10.24 20.60
C ASP A 608 5.75 -9.37 21.34
N PHE A 609 5.56 -8.05 21.32
CA PHE A 609 6.58 -7.13 21.83
C PHE A 609 6.92 -7.37 23.31
N LYS A 610 8.15 -7.83 23.56
CA LYS A 610 8.71 -8.11 24.88
C LYS A 610 10.10 -7.47 24.98
N PRO A 611 10.61 -7.24 26.20
CA PRO A 611 11.97 -6.73 26.38
C PRO A 611 13.04 -7.60 25.70
N SER A 612 12.87 -8.91 25.70
CA SER A 612 13.78 -9.85 25.01
C SER A 612 13.90 -9.60 23.50
N ASN A 613 12.96 -8.88 22.91
CA ASN A 613 12.90 -8.59 21.48
C ASN A 613 13.57 -7.25 21.13
N VAL A 614 14.33 -6.68 22.06
CA VAL A 614 15.01 -5.41 21.90
C VAL A 614 16.50 -5.64 22.10
N ILE A 615 17.30 -5.27 21.11
CA ILE A 615 18.76 -5.16 21.25
C ILE A 615 19.09 -3.70 21.52
N PHE A 616 19.73 -3.43 22.65
CA PHE A 616 20.16 -2.10 23.04
C PHE A 616 21.68 -1.98 22.96
N HIS A 617 22.14 -0.96 22.23
CA HIS A 617 23.55 -0.66 22.03
C HIS A 617 23.77 0.84 21.82
N ALA A 618 24.75 1.40 22.54
CA ALA A 618 25.19 2.79 22.41
C ALA A 618 24.04 3.84 22.41
N GLY A 619 23.02 3.64 23.25
CA GLY A 619 21.87 4.56 23.35
C GLY A 619 20.80 4.38 22.27
N SER A 620 20.94 3.38 21.39
CA SER A 620 19.96 3.01 20.37
C SER A 620 19.31 1.67 20.68
N ALA A 621 18.03 1.54 20.33
CA ALA A 621 17.27 0.30 20.43
C ALA A 621 16.90 -0.18 19.03
N LYS A 622 17.13 -1.46 18.77
CA LYS A 622 16.67 -2.17 17.57
C LYS A 622 15.74 -3.28 17.99
N LEU A 623 14.69 -3.51 17.21
CA LEU A 623 13.73 -4.57 17.47
C LEU A 623 14.12 -5.83 16.69
N ILE A 624 13.87 -7.00 17.26
CA ILE A 624 14.14 -8.31 16.64
C ILE A 624 12.92 -9.21 16.84
N ASP A 625 12.90 -10.36 16.19
CA ASP A 625 11.86 -11.38 16.38
C ASP A 625 10.45 -10.95 15.89
N PHE A 626 10.37 -10.37 14.69
CA PHE A 626 9.11 -9.86 14.10
C PHE A 626 8.18 -10.95 13.56
N GLU A 627 8.33 -12.19 14.00
CA GLU A 627 7.59 -13.32 13.43
C GLU A 627 6.07 -13.11 13.56
N LEU A 628 5.57 -12.48 14.62
CA LEU A 628 4.13 -12.21 14.76
C LEU A 628 3.73 -10.81 14.30
N GLY A 629 4.60 -10.15 13.55
CA GLY A 629 4.39 -8.80 13.05
C GLY A 629 3.27 -8.73 12.03
N GLY A 630 2.50 -7.66 12.08
CA GLY A 630 1.42 -7.38 11.12
C GLY A 630 0.44 -6.35 11.65
N PRO A 631 -0.65 -6.04 10.92
CA PRO A 631 -1.71 -5.17 11.40
C PRO A 631 -2.20 -5.63 12.77
N ASN A 632 -2.01 -4.84 13.82
CA ASN A 632 -2.43 -5.18 15.18
C ASN A 632 -2.69 -3.92 16.00
N TYR A 633 -3.32 -4.07 17.17
CA TYR A 633 -3.61 -2.93 18.03
C TYR A 633 -2.34 -2.40 18.72
N ARG A 634 -2.08 -1.09 18.64
CA ARG A 634 -0.90 -0.50 19.30
C ARG A 634 -0.88 -0.76 20.80
N GLY A 635 -2.05 -0.69 21.44
CA GLY A 635 -2.21 -0.91 22.87
C GLY A 635 -1.79 -2.32 23.30
N PHE A 636 -1.83 -3.30 22.38
CA PHE A 636 -1.37 -4.66 22.65
C PHE A 636 0.15 -4.70 22.87
N ASP A 637 0.95 -4.15 21.95
CA ASP A 637 2.41 -4.12 22.09
C ASP A 637 2.87 -3.23 23.25
N LEU A 638 2.21 -2.06 23.40
CA LEU A 638 2.47 -1.13 24.51
C LEU A 638 2.27 -1.79 25.88
N MET A 639 1.19 -2.57 26.04
CA MET A 639 0.93 -3.28 27.29
C MET A 639 1.86 -4.49 27.48
N LYS A 640 2.15 -5.22 26.40
CA LYS A 640 2.97 -6.44 26.44
C LYS A 640 4.42 -6.15 26.86
N ALA A 641 4.97 -4.99 26.48
CA ALA A 641 6.29 -4.53 26.90
C ALA A 641 6.44 -4.37 28.42
N PHE A 642 5.36 -4.00 29.12
CA PHE A 642 5.35 -3.74 30.57
C PHE A 642 4.67 -4.87 31.37
N ARG A 643 4.27 -5.95 30.72
CA ARG A 643 3.56 -7.06 31.38
C ARG A 643 4.53 -7.81 32.29
N THR A 644 4.26 -7.76 33.59
CA THR A 644 5.03 -8.44 34.64
C THR A 644 4.10 -9.17 35.61
N ALA A 645 4.63 -10.19 36.30
CA ALA A 645 3.93 -10.86 37.39
C ALA A 645 3.84 -10.03 38.68
N ASN A 646 4.70 -9.01 38.86
CA ASN A 646 4.88 -8.29 40.13
C ASN A 646 4.35 -6.84 40.12
N GLY A 647 3.48 -6.49 39.16
CA GLY A 647 3.00 -5.12 38.95
C GLY A 647 4.05 -4.23 38.25
N PHE A 648 3.62 -3.38 37.31
CA PHE A 648 4.52 -2.56 36.50
C PHE A 648 4.81 -1.20 37.14
N SER A 649 5.99 -0.64 36.83
CA SER A 649 6.39 0.71 37.23
C SER A 649 5.61 1.76 36.45
N GLU A 650 4.59 2.36 37.06
CA GLU A 650 3.79 3.42 36.44
C GLU A 650 4.61 4.63 35.97
N PRO A 651 5.63 5.13 36.72
CA PRO A 651 6.49 6.21 36.22
C PRO A 651 7.26 5.84 34.95
N SER A 652 7.79 4.61 34.89
CA SER A 652 8.54 4.12 33.72
C SER A 652 7.62 4.02 32.50
N MET A 653 6.42 3.46 32.70
CA MET A 653 5.42 3.32 31.64
C MET A 653 4.94 4.68 31.14
N ARG A 654 4.67 5.64 32.04
CA ARG A 654 4.30 7.02 31.65
C ARG A 654 5.38 7.70 30.83
N HIS A 655 6.65 7.59 31.22
CA HIS A 655 7.75 8.14 30.44
C HIS A 655 7.83 7.50 29.05
N PHE A 656 7.73 6.17 28.98
CA PHE A 656 7.69 5.44 27.73
C PHE A 656 6.54 5.87 26.82
N MET A 657 5.32 6.04 27.37
CA MET A 657 4.15 6.50 26.61
C MET A 657 4.36 7.91 26.05
N GLY A 658 4.92 8.83 26.83
CA GLY A 658 5.26 10.18 26.36
C GLY A 658 6.28 10.17 25.22
N ALA A 659 7.35 9.38 25.35
CA ALA A 659 8.34 9.21 24.30
C ALA A 659 7.75 8.55 23.04
N TYR A 660 6.84 7.59 23.21
CA TYR A 660 6.13 6.93 22.11
C TYR A 660 5.21 7.90 21.37
N LEU A 661 4.39 8.70 22.08
CA LEU A 661 3.51 9.71 21.50
C LEU A 661 4.29 10.73 20.68
N ALA A 662 5.42 11.21 21.22
CA ALA A 662 6.34 12.09 20.51
C ALA A 662 6.87 11.44 19.22
N GLY A 663 7.20 10.14 19.29
CA GLY A 663 7.67 9.37 18.14
C GLY A 663 6.63 9.20 17.03
N VAL A 664 5.34 9.06 17.38
CA VAL A 664 4.23 8.94 16.41
C VAL A 664 3.60 10.27 16.01
N GLY A 665 4.13 11.40 16.48
CA GLY A 665 3.62 12.73 16.17
C GLY A 665 2.27 13.06 16.81
N GLU A 666 1.91 12.39 17.91
CA GLU A 666 0.67 12.66 18.67
C GLU A 666 0.94 13.63 19.85
N GLY A 667 -0.15 14.19 20.41
CA GLY A 667 -0.07 15.06 21.59
C GLY A 667 0.70 14.40 22.73
N CYS A 668 1.58 15.16 23.39
CA CYS A 668 2.44 14.68 24.48
C CYS A 668 2.08 15.33 25.83
N SER A 669 0.87 15.88 25.96
CA SER A 669 0.40 16.44 27.22
C SER A 669 0.22 15.34 28.27
N ALA A 670 0.12 15.73 29.55
CA ALA A 670 -0.17 14.76 30.61
C ALA A 670 -1.51 14.03 30.37
N GLU A 671 -2.49 14.72 29.78
CA GLU A 671 -3.80 14.16 29.42
C GLU A 671 -3.68 13.12 28.30
N ASP A 672 -2.86 13.39 27.28
CA ASP A 672 -2.61 12.45 26.18
C ASP A 672 -1.90 11.18 26.67
N VAL A 673 -0.90 11.34 27.54
CA VAL A 673 -0.19 10.22 28.17
C VAL A 673 -1.16 9.38 29.02
N ASP A 674 -2.05 10.01 29.78
CA ASP A 674 -3.03 9.31 30.60
C ASP A 674 -4.08 8.58 29.77
N ALA A 675 -4.49 9.15 28.63
CA ALA A 675 -5.37 8.50 27.66
C ALA A 675 -4.70 7.26 27.04
N LEU A 676 -3.44 7.35 26.62
CA LEU A 676 -2.70 6.21 26.06
C LEU A 676 -2.43 5.12 27.12
N MET A 677 -2.12 5.52 28.35
CA MET A 677 -2.00 4.59 29.48
C MET A 677 -3.30 3.80 29.69
N GLN A 678 -4.44 4.49 29.61
CA GLN A 678 -5.75 3.85 29.71
C GLN A 678 -6.02 2.90 28.53
N GLU A 679 -5.69 3.31 27.30
CA GLU A 679 -5.78 2.46 26.12
C GLU A 679 -4.96 1.18 26.31
N ALA A 680 -3.66 1.29 26.63
CA ALA A 680 -2.78 0.15 26.83
C ALA A 680 -3.30 -0.80 27.93
N ARG A 681 -3.77 -0.27 29.07
CA ARG A 681 -4.34 -1.08 30.16
C ARG A 681 -5.57 -1.90 29.74
N THR A 682 -6.34 -1.44 28.75
CA THR A 682 -7.48 -2.23 28.24
C THR A 682 -7.04 -3.54 27.58
N PHE A 683 -5.78 -3.62 27.13
CA PHE A 683 -5.22 -4.80 26.48
C PHE A 683 -4.60 -5.81 27.45
N GLU A 684 -4.43 -5.49 28.73
CA GLU A 684 -3.81 -6.40 29.70
C GLU A 684 -4.49 -7.78 29.72
N PRO A 685 -5.84 -7.90 29.82
CA PRO A 685 -6.51 -9.20 29.76
C PRO A 685 -6.25 -9.92 28.44
N PHE A 686 -6.25 -9.22 27.31
CA PHE A 686 -6.10 -9.84 25.99
C PHE A 686 -4.71 -10.44 25.78
N THR A 687 -3.66 -9.85 26.36
CA THR A 687 -2.30 -10.45 26.34
C THR A 687 -2.22 -11.77 27.12
N TRP A 688 -3.04 -11.93 28.17
CA TRP A 688 -3.13 -13.17 28.95
C TRP A 688 -4.01 -14.22 28.26
N LEU A 689 -5.11 -13.78 27.66
CA LEU A 689 -6.01 -14.64 26.89
C LEU A 689 -5.30 -15.30 25.70
N GLU A 690 -4.56 -14.51 24.91
CA GLU A 690 -3.74 -15.00 23.79
C GLU A 690 -2.74 -16.06 24.26
N ALA A 691 -2.04 -15.80 25.36
CA ALA A 691 -1.08 -16.75 25.92
C ALA A 691 -1.76 -18.04 26.46
N ALA A 692 -2.93 -17.93 27.08
CA ALA A 692 -3.67 -19.10 27.57
C ALA A 692 -4.09 -20.02 26.43
N ILE A 693 -4.68 -19.46 25.37
CA ILE A 693 -5.11 -20.20 24.18
C ILE A 693 -3.92 -20.84 23.46
N PHE A 694 -2.79 -20.14 23.40
CA PHE A 694 -1.57 -20.71 22.83
C PHE A 694 -1.09 -21.96 23.57
N PHE A 695 -0.94 -21.88 24.90
CA PHE A 695 -0.47 -23.03 25.68
C PHE A 695 -1.44 -24.21 25.64
N LEU A 696 -2.75 -23.96 25.51
CA LEU A 696 -3.73 -25.02 25.31
C LEU A 696 -3.60 -25.73 23.97
N THR A 697 -3.02 -25.07 22.96
CA THR A 697 -2.88 -25.63 21.61
C THR A 697 -1.64 -26.51 21.49
N LEU A 698 -0.60 -26.27 22.31
CA LEU A 698 0.68 -26.98 22.24
C LEU A 698 0.65 -28.50 22.47
N PRO A 699 -0.22 -29.10 23.31
CA PRO A 699 -0.32 -30.56 23.47
C PRO A 699 -0.50 -31.32 22.15
N GLN A 700 -1.07 -30.69 21.12
CA GLN A 700 -1.22 -31.30 19.80
C GLN A 700 0.09 -31.49 19.04
N PHE A 701 1.09 -30.65 19.35
CA PHE A 701 2.39 -30.64 18.68
C PHE A 701 3.48 -31.27 19.54
N LYS A 702 3.31 -31.23 20.87
CA LYS A 702 4.22 -31.78 21.88
C LYS A 702 3.45 -32.56 22.94
N PRO A 703 2.85 -33.71 22.57
CA PRO A 703 1.99 -34.49 23.46
C PRO A 703 2.72 -35.00 24.71
N GLU A 704 4.04 -35.21 24.63
CA GLU A 704 4.90 -35.62 25.74
C GLU A 704 4.98 -34.60 26.88
N GLU A 705 4.68 -33.32 26.61
CA GLU A 705 4.72 -32.22 27.57
C GLU A 705 3.31 -31.73 27.99
N THR A 706 2.24 -32.46 27.65
CA THR A 706 0.84 -32.05 27.86
C THR A 706 0.55 -31.49 29.26
N ALA A 707 1.00 -32.17 30.32
CA ALA A 707 0.78 -31.72 31.70
C ALA A 707 1.43 -30.37 32.01
N ARG A 708 2.60 -30.08 31.42
CA ARG A 708 3.28 -28.77 31.55
C ARG A 708 2.47 -27.67 30.85
N TRP A 709 2.01 -27.93 29.63
CA TRP A 709 1.25 -26.96 28.84
C TRP A 709 -0.10 -26.64 29.47
N HIS A 710 -0.79 -27.65 30.00
CA HIS A 710 -2.04 -27.48 30.73
C HIS A 710 -1.88 -26.61 31.97
N ARG A 711 -0.82 -26.80 32.75
CA ARG A 711 -0.53 -25.93 33.91
C ARG A 711 -0.26 -24.47 33.50
N LEU A 712 0.49 -24.26 32.42
CA LEU A 712 0.78 -22.91 31.92
C LEU A 712 -0.48 -22.23 31.39
N ALA A 713 -1.32 -22.96 30.65
CA ALA A 713 -2.61 -22.47 30.18
C ALA A 713 -3.52 -22.02 31.35
N ALA A 714 -3.66 -22.86 32.38
CA ALA A 714 -4.46 -22.55 33.57
C ALA A 714 -3.94 -21.31 34.31
N ASP A 715 -2.62 -21.18 34.49
CA ASP A 715 -2.03 -19.98 35.09
C ASP A 715 -2.32 -18.71 34.26
N ARG A 716 -2.20 -18.78 32.93
CA ARG A 716 -2.48 -17.61 32.08
C ARG A 716 -3.96 -17.24 32.07
N TRP A 717 -4.84 -18.23 32.16
CA TRP A 717 -6.28 -17.99 32.27
C TRP A 717 -6.68 -17.34 33.59
N ALA A 718 -6.11 -17.79 34.72
CA ALA A 718 -6.34 -17.16 36.01
C ALA A 718 -5.94 -15.67 35.99
N LYS A 719 -4.81 -15.34 35.36
CA LYS A 719 -4.35 -13.95 35.18
C LYS A 719 -5.26 -13.15 34.25
N PHE A 720 -5.78 -13.78 33.20
CA PHE A 720 -6.79 -13.17 32.34
C PHE A 720 -8.05 -12.78 33.14
N GLU A 721 -8.57 -13.69 33.97
CA GLU A 721 -9.75 -13.42 34.80
C GLU A 721 -9.50 -12.30 35.83
N GLU A 722 -8.32 -12.31 36.48
CA GLU A 722 -7.91 -11.28 37.42
C GLU A 722 -7.81 -9.90 36.74
N ALA A 723 -7.11 -9.81 35.61
CA ALA A 723 -6.96 -8.56 34.84
C ALA A 723 -8.31 -8.04 34.36
N ARG A 724 -9.19 -8.93 33.88
CA ARG A 724 -10.55 -8.58 33.45
C ARG A 724 -11.39 -8.05 34.61
N GLY A 725 -11.29 -8.69 35.79
CA GLY A 725 -11.98 -8.26 37.01
C GLY A 725 -11.56 -6.86 37.45
N ARG A 726 -10.25 -6.58 37.45
CA ARG A 726 -9.71 -5.23 37.75
C ARG A 726 -10.26 -4.17 36.79
N LEU A 727 -10.26 -4.46 35.48
CA LEU A 727 -10.79 -3.53 34.47
C LEU A 727 -12.30 -3.25 34.64
N GLN A 728 -13.09 -4.26 35.04
CA GLN A 728 -14.52 -4.08 35.31
C GLN A 728 -14.77 -3.22 36.56
N MET A 729 -13.99 -3.43 37.63
CA MET A 729 -14.09 -2.62 38.85
C MET A 729 -13.68 -1.16 38.61
N ASP A 730 -12.64 -0.91 37.80
CA ASP A 730 -12.22 0.44 37.41
C ASP A 730 -13.28 1.16 36.57
N ARG A 731 -14.01 0.46 35.70
CA ARG A 731 -15.15 1.04 34.96
C ARG A 731 -16.31 1.40 35.88
N LEU A 732 -16.64 0.53 36.84
CA LEU A 732 -17.72 0.76 37.80
C LEU A 732 -17.40 1.90 38.77
N SER A 733 -16.16 2.02 39.24
CA SER A 733 -15.72 3.10 40.13
C SER A 733 -15.74 4.46 39.42
N ARG A 734 -15.34 4.53 38.15
CA ARG A 734 -15.43 5.75 37.32
C ARG A 734 -16.87 6.15 37.01
N ALA A 735 -17.74 5.17 36.70
CA ALA A 735 -19.17 5.42 36.51
C ALA A 735 -19.85 5.92 37.80
N ALA A 736 -19.39 5.47 38.97
CA ALA A 736 -19.84 5.98 40.27
C ALA A 736 -19.31 7.39 40.58
N ALA A 737 -18.08 7.73 40.17
CA ALA A 737 -17.49 9.05 40.34
C ALA A 737 -18.07 10.13 39.40
N HIS A 738 -18.67 9.74 38.27
CA HIS A 738 -19.33 10.65 37.31
C HIS A 738 -20.84 10.79 37.50
N ARG A 739 -21.43 10.27 38.59
CA ARG A 739 -22.80 10.63 38.96
C ARG A 739 -22.80 12.06 39.50
N PRO A 740 -23.63 12.98 38.96
CA PRO A 740 -23.83 14.27 39.59
C PRO A 740 -24.35 14.02 41.00
N THR A 741 -23.70 14.58 42.01
CA THR A 741 -24.28 14.70 43.36
C THR A 741 -25.49 15.61 43.25
N SER A 742 -26.66 15.02 43.01
CA SER A 742 -27.94 15.67 43.28
C SER A 742 -28.21 15.56 44.79
N PHE A 743 -27.98 16.65 45.51
CA PHE A 743 -28.74 17.04 46.69
C PHE A 743 -28.83 18.56 46.73
#